data_AF-H5WHC8-F1
#
_entry.id   AF-H5WHC8-F1
#
_cell.length_a   1.000
_cell.length_b   1.000
_cell.length_c   1.000
_cell.angle_alpha   90.00
_cell.angle_beta   90.00
_cell.angle_gamma   90.00
#
_symmetry.space_group_name_H-M   'P 1'
#
loop_
_entity.id
_entity.type
_entity.pdbx_description
1 polymer ?
#
loop_
_entity_poly.entity_id
_entity_poly.type
_entity_poly.pdbx_seq_one_letter_code
_entity_poly.pdbx_strand_id
1 'polypeptide(L)'
;MHMHHPGRARAALVAALAAALTACGGGGTDAGNNNGNNNGGGNTPTALTLSGTAVRGAALGNVTVQVKCATGSGQGSTDANGVFSISIEGGVLPCVLQAPLPDGGTLHSAVSSASGGAAQVNISPLTELVVASAAGVDPATLFQEFEQRKEAVSDTALTQAVSQVVTQLTSVVDLGGVNPLTATLVVGNDLDKKIDDLNAKLAEAGSSLDDLAKSLATNSPVAPAPAPTADPDAGTSATASVAAELLFKPAAANCPSLRSGTYRFNEFEAAADFATGTVEVDAEKLTIKNADGSIDAMQPLGTCRYRLPDGSDLVVSAAGVGAFRSVSISNGVTTARAGLVFPEQTHALASLAGTWNYLGQRADATGGTFSPFSGSVTLDAAGKVTAATLCADLKTCSEDLSLFSGSLKASTAGGFDHVDANNAVTARTTVFKAGGGAVMAVTKQASGSYLILTRPRANALPATLDVHSRSWNITINNALLSPGGTGESGNTPVSVDSAAQSYVRLSVAGNGGTFPETLKVNQPRNGYTTRVAASNVPISVGTNTATVREFVFLGLKGMGITPVALTPTETATGQMILSVGQTGNTFVAAEMLNRPFAPNCTALRSGSHRLVSLERATATEPNIGVVNIDATGLKVTDANGTSTFTPNGLCRYTNDNGAQIVVSQSGVIVIRGGTGDLHARVAFPEQTHSVAELAGTWNKLGMQSPDPGNSLFFPDAATLTLDAAGTASSAQYCVDVTNCQTVTDLQVAHTVNPAGGFDRVTAAGEAPDRVFAFRAGNGDLMLVSGDDSGALGFWTQKRSNGLQAVGTRNRSWDLVVNPASLQGVLSESSNTVASVDTAVQSVVRNRKTASGAAYAETITVNKPRDGYNSRAAATVTASDGSAVAVREFTSLSMRGMGFNALKYIEAPNAAPSLLISVNQP
;
A
#
# COMPACT_ATOMS: atom_id res chain seq x y z
N MET A 1 60.24 33.28 4.45
CA MET A 1 60.73 32.86 3.12
C MET A 1 59.51 32.51 2.29
N HIS A 2 58.87 33.45 1.57
CA HIS A 2 59.22 34.02 0.26
C HIS A 2 59.47 32.98 -0.84
N MET A 3 58.51 32.88 -1.77
CA MET A 3 58.61 32.63 -3.24
C MET A 3 57.30 31.96 -3.72
N HIS A 4 56.73 32.19 -4.90
CA HIS A 4 56.60 33.32 -5.83
C HIS A 4 55.50 32.88 -6.84
N HIS A 5 54.70 33.82 -7.33
CA HIS A 5 53.74 33.72 -8.47
C HIS A 5 54.43 33.30 -9.81
N PRO A 6 53.78 33.12 -11.01
CA PRO A 6 52.51 33.72 -11.55
C PRO A 6 51.67 32.79 -12.50
N GLY A 7 50.56 33.16 -13.16
CA GLY A 7 49.74 34.38 -13.19
C GLY A 7 48.64 34.37 -14.28
N ARG A 8 47.78 35.43 -14.21
CA ARG A 8 47.00 36.17 -15.25
C ARG A 8 45.93 35.40 -16.07
N ALA A 9 44.70 35.88 -16.33
CA ALA A 9 44.10 37.23 -16.43
C ALA A 9 42.57 37.18 -16.09
N ARG A 10 41.99 38.09 -15.27
CA ARG A 10 41.17 39.30 -15.59
C ARG A 10 40.15 39.09 -16.75
N ALA A 11 38.84 39.37 -16.65
CA ALA A 11 38.11 40.50 -16.03
C ALA A 11 36.60 40.13 -15.81
N ALA A 12 35.96 40.53 -14.70
CA ALA A 12 34.97 41.63 -14.56
C ALA A 12 33.54 41.29 -15.12
N LEU A 13 32.39 41.61 -14.54
CA LEU A 13 31.96 42.40 -13.37
C LEU A 13 30.48 42.05 -13.03
N VAL A 14 30.27 41.64 -11.77
CA VAL A 14 29.17 41.89 -10.80
C VAL A 14 27.89 42.67 -11.21
N ALA A 15 26.75 41.96 -11.09
CA ALA A 15 25.53 42.19 -10.27
C ALA A 15 24.53 43.36 -10.43
N ALA A 16 23.26 42.95 -10.26
CA ALA A 16 22.20 43.52 -9.38
C ALA A 16 21.09 44.44 -9.96
N LEU A 17 19.90 43.84 -10.04
CA LEU A 17 18.64 44.17 -9.30
C LEU A 17 17.77 45.39 -9.68
N ALA A 18 16.45 45.10 -9.77
CA ALA A 18 15.29 45.88 -9.31
C ALA A 18 14.29 46.43 -10.37
N ALA A 19 13.07 45.87 -10.30
CA ALA A 19 11.71 46.44 -10.34
C ALA A 19 11.39 47.68 -11.20
N ALA A 20 10.31 47.59 -12.01
CA ALA A 20 9.00 48.22 -11.73
C ALA A 20 8.10 48.27 -12.98
N LEU A 21 6.84 47.95 -12.75
CA LEU A 21 5.70 48.02 -13.66
C LEU A 21 5.17 49.47 -13.68
N THR A 22 5.13 50.15 -14.84
CA THR A 22 4.23 51.31 -15.08
C THR A 22 3.85 51.40 -16.56
N ALA A 23 2.61 51.81 -16.79
CA ALA A 23 1.89 51.88 -18.06
C ALA A 23 2.41 52.95 -19.03
N CYS A 24 2.09 52.80 -20.31
CA CYS A 24 1.93 53.92 -21.22
C CYS A 24 0.85 53.61 -22.25
N GLY A 25 -0.29 54.30 -22.14
CA GLY A 25 -1.18 54.55 -23.27
C GLY A 25 -0.61 55.66 -24.14
N GLY A 26 -0.90 55.61 -25.44
CA GLY A 26 -0.53 56.67 -26.38
C GLY A 26 -1.50 56.68 -27.55
N GLY A 27 -2.48 57.58 -27.50
CA GLY A 27 -3.32 57.95 -28.64
C GLY A 27 -2.62 59.01 -29.50
N GLY A 28 -2.88 58.95 -30.81
CA GLY A 28 -2.51 59.98 -31.77
C GLY A 28 -3.48 59.93 -32.94
N THR A 29 -4.41 60.88 -32.97
CA THR A 29 -5.32 61.16 -34.08
C THR A 29 -4.58 61.89 -35.19
N ASP A 30 -4.75 61.46 -36.44
CA ASP A 30 -4.76 62.35 -37.60
C ASP A 30 -5.86 61.90 -38.57
N ALA A 31 -6.74 62.84 -38.90
CA ALA A 31 -7.79 62.70 -39.88
C ALA A 31 -7.20 62.86 -41.29
N GLY A 32 -7.48 61.90 -42.16
CA GLY A 32 -7.13 61.95 -43.58
C GLY A 32 -7.99 60.97 -44.37
N ASN A 33 -9.18 61.43 -44.76
CA ASN A 33 -10.07 60.73 -45.67
C ASN A 33 -9.37 60.52 -47.02
N ASN A 34 -9.16 59.27 -47.46
CA ASN A 34 -9.15 58.91 -48.88
C ASN A 34 -9.29 57.39 -49.09
N ASN A 35 -10.20 57.10 -50.00
CA ASN A 35 -10.63 55.80 -50.52
C ASN A 35 -9.44 54.96 -51.05
N GLY A 36 -9.35 53.70 -50.67
CA GLY A 36 -8.26 52.81 -51.09
C GLY A 36 -8.47 51.36 -50.66
N ASN A 37 -9.28 50.65 -51.44
CA ASN A 37 -9.48 49.21 -51.39
C ASN A 37 -8.12 48.49 -51.47
N ASN A 38 -7.69 47.77 -50.43
CA ASN A 38 -6.61 46.79 -50.53
C ASN A 38 -6.82 45.63 -49.55
N ASN A 39 -6.99 44.46 -50.16
CA ASN A 39 -7.16 43.15 -49.58
C ASN A 39 -5.87 42.75 -48.84
N GLY A 40 -5.88 42.78 -47.51
CA GLY A 40 -4.80 42.28 -46.65
C GLY A 40 -5.27 41.02 -45.96
N GLY A 41 -4.89 39.85 -46.49
CA GLY A 41 -5.17 38.55 -45.89
C GLY A 41 -4.62 38.50 -44.47
N GLY A 42 -5.51 38.57 -43.48
CA GLY A 42 -5.19 38.15 -42.12
C GLY A 42 -4.94 36.65 -42.17
N ASN A 43 -3.74 36.21 -41.78
CA ASN A 43 -3.48 34.81 -41.48
C ASN A 43 -4.40 34.39 -40.33
N THR A 44 -5.57 33.86 -40.64
CA THR A 44 -6.41 33.16 -39.68
C THR A 44 -5.58 32.01 -39.11
N PRO A 45 -5.39 31.91 -37.78
CA PRO A 45 -4.64 30.81 -37.19
C PRO A 45 -5.20 29.48 -37.70
N THR A 46 -4.36 28.64 -38.30
CA THR A 46 -4.81 27.31 -38.76
C THR A 46 -5.16 26.49 -37.52
N ALA A 47 -6.42 26.06 -37.41
CA ALA A 47 -6.89 25.29 -36.28
C ALA A 47 -6.39 23.83 -36.37
N LEU A 48 -5.99 23.27 -35.23
CA LEU A 48 -5.70 21.85 -35.08
C LEU A 48 -6.97 21.12 -34.64
N THR A 49 -7.42 20.14 -35.42
CA THR A 49 -8.58 19.30 -35.09
C THR A 49 -8.12 17.95 -34.56
N LEU A 50 -8.54 17.59 -33.35
CA LEU A 50 -8.30 16.29 -32.74
C LEU A 50 -9.60 15.50 -32.69
N SER A 51 -9.60 14.29 -33.22
CA SER A 51 -10.79 13.43 -33.25
C SER A 51 -10.47 12.00 -32.82
N GLY A 52 -11.42 11.34 -32.17
CA GLY A 52 -11.28 9.93 -31.81
C GLY A 52 -12.42 9.43 -30.94
N THR A 53 -12.20 8.28 -30.31
CA THR A 53 -13.18 7.63 -29.43
C THR A 53 -12.61 7.45 -28.04
N ALA A 54 -13.40 7.77 -27.02
CA ALA A 54 -13.09 7.55 -25.62
C ALA A 54 -13.89 6.36 -25.07
N VAL A 55 -13.20 5.33 -24.59
CA VAL A 55 -13.80 4.11 -24.04
C VAL A 55 -13.04 3.63 -22.80
N ARG A 56 -13.72 2.88 -21.92
CA ARG A 56 -13.10 2.06 -20.87
C ARG A 56 -13.43 0.57 -21.04
N GLY A 57 -13.86 0.17 -22.23
CA GLY A 57 -14.56 -1.08 -22.54
C GLY A 57 -16.02 -0.81 -22.95
N ALA A 58 -16.66 0.15 -22.28
CA ALA A 58 -17.86 0.81 -22.80
C ALA A 58 -17.53 2.25 -23.25
N ALA A 59 -18.39 2.82 -24.11
CA ALA A 59 -18.34 4.23 -24.47
C ALA A 59 -18.28 5.13 -23.23
N LEU A 60 -17.34 6.06 -23.20
CA LEU A 60 -17.37 7.17 -22.25
C LEU A 60 -18.27 8.25 -22.83
N GLY A 61 -19.57 8.11 -22.64
CA GLY A 61 -20.56 9.04 -23.19
C GLY A 61 -20.72 10.31 -22.36
N ASN A 62 -20.87 11.46 -23.04
CA ASN A 62 -21.12 12.76 -22.42
C ASN A 62 -20.05 13.22 -21.40
N VAL A 63 -18.79 12.81 -21.57
CA VAL A 63 -17.68 13.26 -20.72
C VAL A 63 -16.92 14.40 -21.40
N THR A 64 -16.39 15.33 -20.60
CA THR A 64 -15.53 16.41 -21.11
C THR A 64 -14.10 15.92 -21.25
N VAL A 65 -13.60 15.91 -22.49
CA VAL A 65 -12.21 15.67 -22.84
C VAL A 65 -11.47 17.01 -22.79
N GLN A 66 -10.38 17.08 -22.03
CA GLN A 66 -9.52 18.25 -21.95
C GLN A 66 -8.22 17.99 -22.69
N VAL A 67 -7.69 19.01 -23.37
CA VAL A 67 -6.48 18.93 -24.20
C VAL A 67 -5.50 20.03 -23.85
N LYS A 68 -4.23 19.67 -23.69
CA LYS A 68 -3.09 20.60 -23.66
C LYS A 68 -2.16 20.28 -24.83
N CYS A 69 -1.78 21.29 -25.59
CA CYS A 69 -0.88 21.16 -26.74
C CYS A 69 0.37 22.01 -26.51
N ALA A 70 1.47 21.71 -27.19
CA ALA A 70 2.73 22.46 -27.08
C ALA A 70 2.53 23.97 -27.36
N THR A 71 1.49 24.31 -28.12
CA THR A 71 0.86 25.62 -28.08
C THR A 71 -0.66 25.42 -28.16
N GLY A 72 -1.41 26.15 -27.32
CA GLY A 72 -2.86 26.08 -27.26
C GLY A 72 -3.41 24.99 -26.35
N SER A 73 -4.68 25.14 -25.97
CA SER A 73 -5.43 24.18 -25.17
C SER A 73 -6.88 24.20 -25.61
N GLY A 74 -7.60 23.10 -25.40
CA GLY A 74 -9.01 23.01 -25.76
C GLY A 74 -9.75 22.00 -24.91
N GLN A 75 -11.06 21.97 -25.10
CA GLN A 75 -11.92 20.95 -24.51
C GLN A 75 -13.09 20.67 -25.45
N GLY A 76 -13.67 19.48 -25.33
CA GLY A 76 -14.92 19.12 -25.98
C GLY A 76 -15.57 17.94 -25.29
N SER A 77 -16.78 17.60 -25.69
CA SER A 77 -17.50 16.48 -25.11
C SER A 77 -17.54 15.30 -26.06
N THR A 78 -17.55 14.11 -25.50
CA THR A 78 -17.89 12.90 -26.24
C THR A 78 -19.40 12.82 -26.47
N ASP A 79 -19.81 12.23 -27.59
CA ASP A 79 -21.20 11.83 -27.82
C ASP A 79 -21.55 10.56 -27.03
N ALA A 80 -22.78 10.06 -27.15
CA ALA A 80 -23.24 8.85 -26.45
C ALA A 80 -22.44 7.58 -26.83
N ASN A 81 -21.74 7.59 -27.96
CA ASN A 81 -20.90 6.49 -28.43
C ASN A 81 -19.41 6.69 -28.07
N GLY A 82 -19.08 7.74 -27.30
CA GLY A 82 -17.72 8.06 -26.91
C GLY A 82 -16.93 8.84 -27.98
N VAL A 83 -17.54 9.20 -29.10
CA VAL A 83 -16.86 9.88 -30.21
C VAL A 83 -16.73 11.37 -29.89
N PHE A 84 -15.55 11.96 -30.12
CA PHE A 84 -15.30 13.38 -29.94
C PHE A 84 -14.56 14.01 -31.12
N SER A 85 -14.73 15.32 -31.28
CA SER A 85 -13.96 16.15 -32.21
C SER A 85 -13.75 17.53 -31.57
N ILE A 86 -12.49 17.94 -31.40
CA ILE A 86 -12.09 19.16 -30.70
C ILE A 86 -11.24 20.00 -31.66
N SER A 87 -11.63 21.25 -31.88
CA SER A 87 -10.85 22.21 -32.66
C SER A 87 -10.11 23.16 -31.73
N ILE A 88 -8.80 23.33 -31.94
CA ILE A 88 -7.92 24.17 -31.13
C ILE A 88 -7.33 25.24 -32.06
N GLU A 89 -7.80 26.47 -31.93
CA GLU A 89 -7.28 27.60 -32.69
C GLU A 89 -5.81 27.85 -32.32
N GLY A 90 -4.92 27.87 -33.32
CA GLY A 90 -3.48 28.01 -33.10
C GLY A 90 -2.83 26.83 -32.36
N GLY A 91 -3.50 25.67 -32.31
CA GLY A 91 -2.98 24.46 -31.68
C GLY A 91 -1.73 23.92 -32.37
N VAL A 92 -0.69 23.57 -31.60
CA VAL A 92 0.57 22.98 -32.10
C VAL A 92 0.90 21.71 -31.32
N LEU A 93 1.15 20.62 -32.04
CA LEU A 93 1.56 19.32 -31.48
C LEU A 93 2.97 19.37 -30.82
N PRO A 94 3.29 18.45 -29.90
CA PRO A 94 2.45 17.38 -29.40
C PRO A 94 1.32 17.87 -28.48
N CYS A 95 0.29 17.05 -28.29
CA CYS A 95 -0.81 17.28 -27.36
C CYS A 95 -1.00 16.07 -26.43
N VAL A 96 -1.44 16.36 -25.21
CA VAL A 96 -1.92 15.37 -24.23
C VAL A 96 -3.40 15.63 -23.94
N LEU A 97 -4.16 14.55 -23.78
CA LEU A 97 -5.59 14.56 -23.53
C LEU A 97 -5.89 13.86 -22.20
N GLN A 98 -6.93 14.30 -21.51
CA GLN A 98 -7.50 13.57 -20.37
C GLN A 98 -9.03 13.48 -20.50
N ALA A 99 -9.60 12.35 -20.10
CA ALA A 99 -11.03 12.14 -19.98
C ALA A 99 -11.36 11.52 -18.61
N PRO A 100 -12.26 12.11 -17.80
CA PRO A 100 -12.66 11.55 -16.54
C PRO A 100 -13.51 10.28 -16.74
N LEU A 101 -13.40 9.36 -15.80
CA LEU A 101 -14.23 8.16 -15.72
C LEU A 101 -15.38 8.39 -14.73
N PRO A 102 -16.57 7.80 -14.96
CA PRO A 102 -17.73 7.97 -14.08
C PRO A 102 -17.51 7.54 -12.63
N ASP A 103 -16.53 6.68 -12.36
CA ASP A 103 -16.19 6.16 -11.03
C ASP A 103 -15.09 6.97 -10.30
N GLY A 104 -14.67 8.11 -10.87
CA GLY A 104 -13.68 9.01 -10.28
C GLY A 104 -12.24 8.85 -10.81
N GLY A 105 -11.98 7.89 -11.70
CA GLY A 105 -10.69 7.75 -12.40
C GLY A 105 -10.52 8.72 -13.57
N THR A 106 -9.38 8.65 -14.26
CA THR A 106 -9.12 9.42 -15.50
C THR A 106 -8.29 8.58 -16.46
N LEU A 107 -8.57 8.68 -17.76
CA LEU A 107 -7.75 8.11 -18.81
C LEU A 107 -7.07 9.22 -19.61
N HIS A 108 -5.85 8.94 -20.06
CA HIS A 108 -5.02 9.85 -20.81
C HIS A 108 -4.66 9.27 -22.17
N SER A 109 -4.34 10.19 -23.07
CA SER A 109 -3.78 9.86 -24.38
C SER A 109 -2.86 10.97 -24.85
N ALA A 110 -2.08 10.69 -25.88
CA ALA A 110 -1.17 11.67 -26.45
C ALA A 110 -1.09 11.51 -27.97
N VAL A 111 -0.81 12.62 -28.65
CA VAL A 111 -0.65 12.68 -30.10
C VAL A 111 0.44 13.67 -30.45
N SER A 112 1.30 13.27 -31.39
CA SER A 112 2.52 13.99 -31.74
C SER A 112 2.61 14.37 -33.22
N SER A 113 1.75 13.79 -34.06
CA SER A 113 1.70 14.03 -35.51
C SER A 113 0.27 14.29 -36.00
N ALA A 114 0.12 15.18 -36.99
CA ALA A 114 -1.14 15.48 -37.67
C ALA A 114 -0.94 15.49 -39.19
N SER A 115 -2.02 15.20 -39.93
CA SER A 115 -2.09 15.36 -41.39
C SER A 115 -3.10 16.43 -41.74
N GLY A 116 -2.68 17.48 -42.45
CA GLY A 116 -3.59 18.53 -42.91
C GLY A 116 -4.28 19.33 -41.80
N GLY A 117 -3.65 19.47 -40.63
CA GLY A 117 -4.24 20.15 -39.47
C GLY A 117 -5.23 19.29 -38.67
N ALA A 118 -5.35 17.99 -38.97
CA ALA A 118 -6.16 17.05 -38.22
C ALA A 118 -5.34 15.86 -37.70
N ALA A 119 -5.64 15.37 -36.51
CA ALA A 119 -5.02 14.20 -35.92
C ALA A 119 -6.06 13.26 -35.30
N GLN A 120 -5.85 11.95 -35.45
CA GLN A 120 -6.64 10.93 -34.78
C GLN A 120 -5.99 10.56 -33.45
N VAL A 121 -6.78 10.54 -32.37
CA VAL A 121 -6.30 10.17 -31.03
C VAL A 121 -7.43 9.56 -30.21
N ASN A 122 -7.27 8.30 -29.79
CA ASN A 122 -8.24 7.61 -28.94
C ASN A 122 -7.90 7.78 -27.47
N ILE A 123 -8.89 7.65 -26.59
CA ILE A 123 -8.69 7.62 -25.13
C ILE A 123 -9.20 6.27 -24.62
N SER A 124 -8.30 5.41 -24.14
CA SER A 124 -8.63 4.06 -23.69
C SER A 124 -7.65 3.54 -22.64
N PRO A 125 -7.96 2.43 -21.94
CA PRO A 125 -6.99 1.74 -21.10
C PRO A 125 -5.65 1.47 -21.79
N LEU A 126 -5.65 1.13 -23.08
CA LEU A 126 -4.40 0.92 -23.83
C LEU A 126 -3.61 2.21 -24.04
N THR A 127 -4.27 3.34 -24.28
CA THR A 127 -3.57 4.63 -24.44
C THR A 127 -3.03 5.15 -23.11
N GLU A 128 -3.72 4.87 -22.00
CA GLU A 128 -3.22 5.15 -20.64
C GLU A 128 -1.88 4.45 -20.39
N LEU A 129 -1.77 3.17 -20.74
CA LEU A 129 -0.52 2.41 -20.60
C LEU A 129 0.60 2.97 -21.50
N VAL A 130 0.26 3.41 -22.72
CA VAL A 130 1.23 4.03 -23.63
C VAL A 130 1.73 5.35 -23.08
N VAL A 131 0.84 6.20 -22.56
CA VAL A 131 1.22 7.48 -21.95
C VAL A 131 2.08 7.24 -20.70
N ALA A 132 1.73 6.27 -19.84
CA ALA A 132 2.52 5.92 -18.67
C ALA A 132 3.94 5.47 -19.05
N SER A 133 4.05 4.57 -20.05
CA SER A 133 5.33 4.10 -20.59
C SER A 133 6.14 5.23 -21.23
N ALA A 134 5.51 6.11 -22.01
CA ALA A 134 6.20 7.23 -22.67
C ALA A 134 6.70 8.28 -21.66
N ALA A 135 5.86 8.62 -20.69
CA ALA A 135 6.15 9.64 -19.68
C ALA A 135 7.17 9.18 -18.64
N GLY A 136 7.23 7.88 -18.37
CA GLY A 136 8.02 7.32 -17.27
C GLY A 136 7.55 7.80 -15.88
N VAL A 137 6.36 8.37 -15.81
CA VAL A 137 5.67 8.85 -14.61
C VAL A 137 4.16 8.56 -14.74
N ASP A 138 3.42 8.79 -13.67
CA ASP A 138 1.96 8.74 -13.69
C ASP A 138 1.40 9.68 -14.78
N PRO A 139 0.49 9.22 -15.67
CA PRO A 139 -0.08 10.04 -16.73
C PRO A 139 -0.77 11.33 -16.27
N ALA A 140 -1.38 11.34 -15.08
CA ALA A 140 -1.96 12.55 -14.51
C ALA A 140 -0.88 13.59 -14.17
N THR A 141 0.31 13.13 -13.73
CA THR A 141 1.47 14.01 -13.52
C THR A 141 1.96 14.60 -14.84
N LEU A 142 2.03 13.81 -15.91
CA LEU A 142 2.36 14.33 -17.24
C LEU A 142 1.33 15.38 -17.69
N PHE A 143 0.04 15.12 -17.53
CA PHE A 143 -1.00 16.09 -17.93
C PHE A 143 -0.89 17.40 -17.13
N GLN A 144 -0.60 17.33 -15.83
CA GLN A 144 -0.40 18.50 -14.97
C GLN A 144 0.86 19.29 -15.36
N GLU A 145 1.98 18.60 -15.56
CA GLU A 145 3.32 19.15 -15.85
C GLU A 145 3.67 19.15 -17.35
N PHE A 146 2.65 19.20 -18.22
CA PHE A 146 2.83 18.95 -19.65
C PHE A 146 3.85 19.88 -20.31
N GLU A 147 3.84 21.18 -19.97
CA GLU A 147 4.78 22.15 -20.53
C GLU A 147 6.25 21.80 -20.25
N GLN A 148 6.52 21.26 -19.07
CA GLN A 148 7.87 20.84 -18.67
C GLN A 148 8.26 19.48 -19.27
N ARG A 149 7.28 18.66 -19.67
CA ARG A 149 7.46 17.26 -20.04
C ARG A 149 7.05 16.90 -21.48
N LYS A 150 6.69 17.87 -22.32
CA LYS A 150 6.17 17.65 -23.68
C LYS A 150 7.06 16.77 -24.58
N GLU A 151 8.38 16.76 -24.37
CA GLU A 151 9.30 15.86 -25.09
C GLU A 151 9.04 14.37 -24.83
N ALA A 152 8.45 14.04 -23.68
CA ALA A 152 8.08 12.67 -23.30
C ALA A 152 6.95 12.09 -24.17
N VAL A 153 6.25 12.93 -24.94
CA VAL A 153 5.23 12.51 -25.91
C VAL A 153 5.59 12.92 -27.33
N SER A 154 6.89 12.98 -27.66
CA SER A 154 7.35 13.10 -29.06
C SER A 154 7.00 11.85 -29.88
N ASP A 155 7.03 11.96 -31.22
CA ASP A 155 6.79 10.82 -32.13
C ASP A 155 7.66 9.61 -31.80
N THR A 156 8.94 9.86 -31.49
CA THR A 156 9.90 8.79 -31.14
C THR A 156 9.54 8.15 -29.81
N ALA A 157 9.21 8.95 -28.79
CA ALA A 157 8.83 8.44 -27.47
C ALA A 157 7.54 7.62 -27.52
N LEU A 158 6.50 8.11 -28.21
CA LEU A 158 5.24 7.39 -28.36
C LEU A 158 5.42 6.09 -29.16
N THR A 159 6.24 6.09 -30.21
CA THR A 159 6.53 4.86 -30.98
C THR A 159 7.21 3.80 -30.11
N GLN A 160 8.20 4.20 -29.30
CA GLN A 160 8.87 3.29 -28.37
C GLN A 160 7.91 2.76 -27.29
N ALA A 161 7.09 3.63 -26.71
CA ALA A 161 6.11 3.27 -25.70
C ALA A 161 5.04 2.29 -26.24
N VAL A 162 4.52 2.52 -27.45
CA VAL A 162 3.62 1.58 -28.12
C VAL A 162 4.28 0.21 -28.28
N SER A 163 5.54 0.16 -28.74
CA SER A 163 6.27 -1.10 -28.89
C SER A 163 6.46 -1.83 -27.55
N GLN A 164 6.75 -1.10 -26.47
CA GLN A 164 6.88 -1.67 -25.13
C GLN A 164 5.55 -2.24 -24.62
N VAL A 165 4.45 -1.49 -24.75
CA VAL A 165 3.11 -1.94 -24.32
C VAL A 165 2.66 -3.15 -25.12
N VAL A 166 2.83 -3.16 -26.44
CA VAL A 166 2.51 -4.32 -27.29
C VAL A 166 3.31 -5.55 -26.85
N THR A 167 4.62 -5.39 -26.60
CA THR A 167 5.47 -6.49 -26.15
C THR A 167 5.02 -7.03 -24.79
N GLN A 168 4.74 -6.14 -23.84
CA GLN A 168 4.28 -6.51 -22.49
C GLN A 168 2.95 -7.27 -22.52
N LEU A 169 2.04 -6.88 -23.41
CA LEU A 169 0.70 -7.45 -23.47
C LEU A 169 0.60 -8.68 -24.38
N THR A 170 1.56 -8.96 -25.26
CA THR A 170 1.44 -10.01 -26.30
C THR A 170 0.99 -11.37 -25.76
N SER A 171 1.48 -11.82 -24.60
CA SER A 171 1.08 -13.11 -24.01
C SER A 171 -0.27 -13.08 -23.28
N VAL A 172 -0.88 -11.91 -23.16
CA VAL A 172 -2.11 -11.63 -22.42
C VAL A 172 -3.20 -11.20 -23.39
N VAL A 173 -3.02 -10.09 -24.09
CA VAL A 173 -3.89 -9.58 -25.15
C VAL A 173 -3.02 -9.26 -26.36
N ASP A 174 -3.15 -10.04 -27.41
CA ASP A 174 -2.40 -9.81 -28.65
C ASP A 174 -2.98 -8.60 -29.40
N LEU A 175 -2.23 -7.50 -29.44
CA LEU A 175 -2.62 -6.29 -30.16
C LEU A 175 -2.34 -6.39 -31.67
N GLY A 176 -1.60 -7.39 -32.16
CA GLY A 176 -1.33 -7.60 -33.60
C GLY A 176 -0.53 -6.47 -34.25
N GLY A 177 0.29 -5.75 -33.47
CA GLY A 177 1.05 -4.58 -33.95
C GLY A 177 0.21 -3.31 -34.18
N VAL A 178 -1.07 -3.31 -33.80
CA VAL A 178 -1.97 -2.15 -33.87
C VAL A 178 -1.45 -1.04 -32.95
N ASN A 179 -1.38 0.20 -33.45
CA ASN A 179 -1.11 1.37 -32.62
C ASN A 179 -2.41 1.82 -31.92
N PRO A 180 -2.57 1.61 -30.59
CA PRO A 180 -3.81 1.90 -29.89
C PRO A 180 -4.13 3.40 -29.84
N LEU A 181 -3.13 4.28 -30.02
CA LEU A 181 -3.34 5.73 -30.02
C LEU A 181 -4.18 6.17 -31.22
N THR A 182 -3.94 5.58 -32.40
CA THR A 182 -4.46 6.10 -33.68
C THR A 182 -5.32 5.12 -34.45
N ALA A 183 -5.33 3.83 -34.11
CA ALA A 183 -6.11 2.84 -34.82
C ALA A 183 -7.61 3.10 -34.71
N THR A 184 -8.40 2.62 -35.68
CA THR A 184 -9.85 2.75 -35.63
C THR A 184 -10.41 2.09 -34.37
N LEU A 185 -10.98 2.91 -33.49
CA LEU A 185 -11.63 2.48 -32.26
C LEU A 185 -13.11 2.82 -32.33
N VAL A 186 -13.94 1.78 -32.29
CA VAL A 186 -15.40 1.86 -32.27
C VAL A 186 -15.86 0.84 -31.25
N VAL A 187 -16.84 1.21 -30.41
CA VAL A 187 -17.41 0.32 -29.40
C VAL A 187 -17.86 -0.99 -30.06
N GLY A 188 -17.40 -2.12 -29.51
CA GLY A 188 -17.66 -3.47 -30.00
C GLY A 188 -16.77 -3.94 -31.15
N ASN A 189 -15.86 -3.11 -31.66
CA ASN A 189 -14.90 -3.55 -32.69
C ASN A 189 -13.75 -4.38 -32.09
N ASP A 190 -12.86 -4.89 -32.95
CA ASP A 190 -11.80 -5.81 -32.50
C ASP A 190 -10.79 -5.16 -31.53
N LEU A 191 -10.54 -3.85 -31.62
CA LEU A 191 -9.66 -3.16 -30.67
C LEU A 191 -10.36 -2.94 -29.32
N ASP A 192 -11.66 -2.64 -29.33
CA ASP A 192 -12.47 -2.49 -28.12
C ASP A 192 -12.61 -3.82 -27.37
N LYS A 193 -12.85 -4.93 -28.07
CA LYS A 193 -12.84 -6.27 -27.46
C LYS A 193 -11.50 -6.62 -26.79
N LYS A 194 -10.38 -6.16 -27.36
CA LYS A 194 -9.06 -6.32 -26.73
C LYS A 194 -8.93 -5.49 -25.45
N ILE A 195 -9.58 -4.32 -25.38
CA ILE A 195 -9.67 -3.51 -24.17
C ILE A 195 -10.52 -4.23 -23.11
N ASP A 196 -11.66 -4.81 -23.51
CA ASP A 196 -12.49 -5.62 -22.62
C ASP A 196 -11.73 -6.83 -22.07
N ASP A 197 -11.01 -7.56 -22.93
CA ASP A 197 -10.18 -8.69 -22.55
C ASP A 197 -9.06 -8.29 -21.58
N LEU A 198 -8.43 -7.12 -21.79
CA LEU A 198 -7.42 -6.60 -20.88
C LEU A 198 -8.01 -6.33 -19.49
N ASN A 199 -9.14 -5.62 -19.45
CA ASN A 199 -9.82 -5.29 -18.20
C ASN A 199 -10.29 -6.54 -17.47
N ALA A 200 -10.87 -7.51 -18.18
CA ALA A 200 -11.32 -8.78 -17.63
C ALA A 200 -10.15 -9.58 -17.04
N LYS A 201 -9.01 -9.68 -17.74
CA LYS A 201 -7.83 -10.40 -17.26
C LYS A 201 -7.19 -9.76 -16.03
N LEU A 202 -7.17 -8.43 -15.96
CA LEU A 202 -6.71 -7.72 -14.77
C LEU A 202 -7.65 -8.00 -13.59
N ALA A 203 -8.97 -7.90 -13.80
CA ALA A 203 -9.96 -8.16 -12.77
C ALA A 203 -9.92 -9.61 -12.26
N GLU A 204 -9.86 -10.60 -13.16
CA GLU A 204 -9.72 -12.03 -12.83
C GLU A 204 -8.44 -12.30 -12.04
N ALA A 205 -7.34 -11.62 -12.38
CA ALA A 205 -6.10 -11.70 -11.65
C ALA A 205 -6.16 -10.98 -10.28
N GLY A 206 -7.15 -10.13 -10.01
CA GLY A 206 -7.16 -9.26 -8.82
C GLY A 206 -6.12 -8.13 -8.88
N SER A 207 -5.94 -7.55 -10.06
CA SER A 207 -5.06 -6.41 -10.35
C SER A 207 -5.85 -5.27 -10.98
N SER A 208 -5.25 -4.08 -11.04
CA SER A 208 -5.88 -2.90 -11.69
C SER A 208 -5.07 -2.39 -12.88
N LEU A 209 -5.73 -1.58 -13.72
CA LEU A 209 -5.07 -0.83 -14.79
C LEU A 209 -4.00 0.12 -14.23
N ASP A 210 -4.28 0.74 -13.09
CA ASP A 210 -3.38 1.66 -12.40
C ASP A 210 -2.10 0.96 -11.91
N ASP A 211 -2.22 -0.25 -11.37
CA ASP A 211 -1.04 -1.07 -10.98
C ASP A 211 -0.14 -1.36 -12.20
N LEU A 212 -0.75 -1.68 -13.34
CA LEU A 212 -0.05 -1.95 -14.58
C LEU A 212 0.59 -0.68 -15.17
N ALA A 213 -0.14 0.44 -15.19
CA ALA A 213 0.35 1.73 -15.65
C ALA A 213 1.56 2.19 -14.82
N LYS A 214 1.48 2.09 -13.49
CA LYS A 214 2.59 2.40 -12.58
C LYS A 214 3.81 1.51 -12.83
N SER A 215 3.59 0.22 -13.05
CA SER A 215 4.67 -0.72 -13.36
C SER A 215 5.35 -0.35 -14.68
N LEU A 216 4.58 -0.02 -15.73
CA LEU A 216 5.14 0.41 -17.01
C LEU A 216 5.87 1.75 -16.93
N ALA A 217 5.29 2.75 -16.24
CA ALA A 217 5.94 4.03 -16.01
C ALA A 217 7.29 3.87 -15.30
N THR A 218 7.33 3.07 -14.24
CA THR A 218 8.56 2.87 -13.45
C THR A 218 9.63 2.09 -14.23
N ASN A 219 9.22 1.23 -15.15
CA ASN A 219 10.14 0.45 -16.00
C ASN A 219 10.50 1.14 -17.32
N SER A 220 9.98 2.36 -17.56
CA SER A 220 10.30 3.13 -18.74
C SER A 220 11.79 3.53 -18.79
N PRO A 221 12.45 3.45 -19.96
CA PRO A 221 13.82 3.96 -20.14
C PRO A 221 13.96 5.46 -19.89
N VAL A 222 12.86 6.22 -19.95
CA VAL A 222 12.81 7.68 -19.77
C VAL A 222 12.31 8.07 -18.38
N ALA A 223 12.04 7.08 -17.51
CA ALA A 223 11.70 7.34 -16.11
C ALA A 223 12.78 8.24 -15.48
N PRO A 224 12.40 9.24 -14.65
CA PRO A 224 13.35 10.19 -14.10
C PRO A 224 14.54 9.49 -13.45
N ALA A 225 15.70 9.55 -14.09
CA ALA A 225 16.96 9.21 -13.44
C ALA A 225 17.21 10.29 -12.37
N PRO A 226 17.49 9.92 -11.11
CA PRO A 226 17.98 10.87 -10.13
C PRO A 226 19.25 11.52 -10.64
N ALA A 227 19.54 12.67 -10.06
CA ALA A 227 20.75 13.43 -10.33
C ALA A 227 21.97 12.52 -10.54
N PRO A 228 22.84 12.85 -11.52
CA PRO A 228 23.94 11.97 -11.93
C PRO A 228 24.78 11.59 -10.72
N THR A 229 24.60 10.36 -10.29
CA THR A 229 25.41 9.67 -9.29
C THR A 229 25.77 8.32 -9.90
N ALA A 230 26.78 7.64 -9.37
CA ALA A 230 27.28 6.35 -9.89
C ALA A 230 26.28 5.17 -9.79
N ASP A 231 24.98 5.44 -9.60
CA ASP A 231 23.89 4.48 -9.38
C ASP A 231 22.99 4.40 -10.64
N PRO A 232 23.06 3.32 -11.44
CA PRO A 232 22.26 3.14 -12.65
C PRO A 232 20.76 2.93 -12.38
N ASP A 233 20.36 2.85 -11.11
CA ASP A 233 19.10 2.28 -10.66
C ASP A 233 18.30 3.31 -9.81
N ALA A 234 18.81 4.53 -9.72
CA ALA A 234 18.33 5.54 -8.81
C ALA A 234 16.85 5.95 -9.11
N GLY A 235 16.36 5.79 -10.35
CA GLY A 235 14.99 6.18 -10.79
C GLY A 235 13.88 5.19 -10.44
N THR A 236 14.22 4.09 -9.78
CA THR A 236 13.26 3.03 -9.43
C THR A 236 12.56 3.31 -8.09
N SER A 237 11.30 2.89 -7.99
CA SER A 237 10.45 3.16 -6.83
C SER A 237 10.98 2.49 -5.56
N ALA A 238 10.84 3.19 -4.42
CA ALA A 238 11.12 2.64 -3.10
C ALA A 238 10.05 1.63 -2.64
N THR A 239 8.85 1.77 -3.19
CA THR A 239 7.67 1.00 -2.80
C THR A 239 7.75 -0.38 -3.42
N ALA A 240 7.60 -1.40 -2.59
CA ALA A 240 7.58 -2.78 -3.06
C ALA A 240 6.26 -3.08 -3.79
N SER A 241 6.38 -3.62 -4.99
CA SER A 241 5.25 -3.98 -5.85
C SER A 241 5.59 -5.18 -6.72
N VAL A 242 4.56 -5.95 -7.08
CA VAL A 242 4.69 -7.12 -7.96
C VAL A 242 5.08 -6.70 -9.38
N ALA A 243 5.88 -7.54 -10.04
CA ALA A 243 6.29 -7.34 -11.43
C ALA A 243 5.09 -7.32 -12.39
N ALA A 244 5.20 -6.57 -13.49
CA ALA A 244 4.11 -6.41 -14.47
C ALA A 244 3.57 -7.74 -15.00
N GLU A 245 4.45 -8.71 -15.27
CA GLU A 245 4.06 -10.01 -15.81
C GLU A 245 3.19 -10.82 -14.85
N LEU A 246 3.31 -10.56 -13.54
CA LEU A 246 2.58 -11.24 -12.49
C LEU A 246 1.20 -10.62 -12.23
N LEU A 247 0.97 -9.39 -12.68
CA LEU A 247 -0.32 -8.71 -12.52
C LEU A 247 -1.45 -9.41 -13.27
N PHE A 248 -1.14 -10.26 -14.25
CA PHE A 248 -2.09 -11.07 -14.99
C PHE A 248 -2.23 -12.50 -14.47
N LYS A 249 -1.63 -12.80 -13.31
CA LYS A 249 -1.72 -14.10 -12.66
C LYS A 249 -2.66 -14.00 -11.45
N PRO A 250 -3.51 -15.02 -11.21
CA PRO A 250 -4.39 -15.07 -10.04
C PRO A 250 -3.63 -14.79 -8.75
N ALA A 251 -4.20 -13.97 -7.88
CA ALA A 251 -3.65 -13.66 -6.57
C ALA A 251 -4.27 -14.51 -5.46
N ALA A 252 -3.51 -14.73 -4.39
CA ALA A 252 -4.08 -15.23 -3.15
C ALA A 252 -4.98 -14.18 -2.51
N ALA A 253 -6.19 -14.56 -2.09
CA ALA A 253 -7.15 -13.64 -1.47
C ALA A 253 -6.61 -12.93 -0.21
N ASN A 254 -5.74 -13.59 0.57
CA ASN A 254 -5.09 -13.02 1.75
C ASN A 254 -3.71 -12.41 1.47
N CYS A 255 -3.26 -12.42 0.22
CA CYS A 255 -1.98 -11.85 -0.20
C CYS A 255 -1.97 -11.44 -1.68
N PRO A 256 -2.30 -10.18 -2.01
CA PRO A 256 -2.30 -9.68 -3.38
C PRO A 256 -0.93 -9.79 -4.08
N SER A 257 0.15 -9.96 -3.33
CA SER A 257 1.50 -10.10 -3.85
C SER A 257 1.93 -11.56 -4.09
N LEU A 258 1.20 -12.54 -3.55
CA LEU A 258 1.41 -13.96 -3.88
C LEU A 258 0.56 -14.28 -5.11
N ARG A 259 1.23 -14.56 -6.22
CA ARG A 259 0.63 -14.76 -7.55
C ARG A 259 0.85 -16.18 -8.04
N SER A 260 -0.10 -16.78 -8.75
CA SER A 260 0.10 -18.11 -9.32
C SER A 260 1.24 -18.12 -10.35
N GLY A 261 2.03 -19.19 -10.37
CA GLY A 261 3.13 -19.36 -11.32
C GLY A 261 4.28 -20.17 -10.76
N THR A 262 5.37 -20.24 -11.53
CA THR A 262 6.60 -20.93 -11.11
C THR A 262 7.45 -20.01 -10.25
N TYR A 263 7.92 -20.52 -9.11
CA TYR A 263 8.77 -19.80 -8.18
C TYR A 263 10.11 -20.53 -8.04
N ARG A 264 11.20 -19.75 -8.00
CA ARG A 264 12.52 -20.26 -7.64
C ARG A 264 12.68 -20.30 -6.12
N PHE A 265 13.16 -21.44 -5.63
CA PHE A 265 13.50 -21.68 -4.23
C PHE A 265 15.02 -21.65 -4.05
N ASN A 266 15.48 -20.74 -3.19
CA ASN A 266 16.88 -20.59 -2.81
C ASN A 266 17.00 -20.92 -1.31
N GLU A 267 17.07 -22.21 -0.99
CA GLU A 267 17.33 -22.68 0.38
C GLU A 267 18.82 -22.51 0.73
N PHE A 268 19.09 -22.04 1.94
CA PHE A 268 20.44 -21.88 2.47
C PHE A 268 20.80 -23.11 3.29
N GLU A 269 21.76 -23.88 2.79
CA GLU A 269 22.16 -25.16 3.34
C GLU A 269 23.67 -25.39 3.21
N ALA A 270 24.22 -26.20 4.12
CA ALA A 270 25.60 -26.64 4.10
C ALA A 270 25.73 -27.90 3.24
N ALA A 271 25.29 -27.84 1.98
CA ALA A 271 25.41 -28.93 1.01
C ALA A 271 26.48 -28.56 -0.04
N ALA A 272 27.14 -29.58 -0.59
CA ALA A 272 28.11 -29.42 -1.67
C ALA A 272 27.44 -29.20 -3.04
N ASP A 273 26.37 -28.41 -3.08
CA ASP A 273 25.67 -28.03 -4.30
C ASP A 273 25.28 -26.54 -4.29
N PHE A 274 25.12 -26.00 -5.48
CA PHE A 274 24.54 -24.68 -5.72
C PHE A 274 23.15 -24.83 -6.37
N ALA A 275 22.49 -25.97 -6.13
CA ALA A 275 21.21 -26.26 -6.73
C ALA A 275 20.15 -25.29 -6.20
N THR A 276 19.35 -24.77 -7.13
CA THR A 276 18.16 -23.97 -6.84
C THR A 276 16.98 -24.76 -7.39
N GLY A 277 15.92 -24.92 -6.59
CA GLY A 277 14.71 -25.62 -7.01
C GLY A 277 13.69 -24.69 -7.65
N THR A 278 12.69 -25.28 -8.29
CA THR A 278 11.46 -24.57 -8.66
C THR A 278 10.26 -25.31 -8.09
N VAL A 279 9.23 -24.57 -7.73
CA VAL A 279 7.91 -25.11 -7.43
C VAL A 279 6.85 -24.36 -8.22
N GLU A 280 5.70 -24.97 -8.39
CA GLU A 280 4.52 -24.35 -8.99
C GLU A 280 3.57 -23.92 -7.87
N VAL A 281 3.29 -22.62 -7.77
CA VAL A 281 2.35 -22.05 -6.80
C VAL A 281 1.01 -21.83 -7.48
N ASP A 282 -0.05 -22.37 -6.89
CA ASP A 282 -1.43 -21.98 -7.18
C ASP A 282 -1.90 -21.09 -6.03
N ALA A 283 -1.86 -19.77 -6.25
CA ALA A 283 -2.17 -18.79 -5.22
C ALA A 283 -3.67 -18.71 -4.93
N GLU A 284 -4.51 -19.01 -5.93
CA GLU A 284 -5.97 -19.03 -5.76
C GLU A 284 -6.40 -20.21 -4.89
N LYS A 285 -5.83 -21.40 -5.15
CA LYS A 285 -6.10 -22.61 -4.35
C LYS A 285 -5.24 -22.73 -3.10
N LEU A 286 -4.28 -21.85 -2.91
CA LEU A 286 -3.28 -21.88 -1.85
C LEU A 286 -2.55 -23.23 -1.78
N THR A 287 -1.98 -23.68 -2.89
CA THR A 287 -1.16 -24.90 -2.94
C THR A 287 0.22 -24.66 -3.55
N ILE A 288 1.16 -25.51 -3.15
CA ILE A 288 2.51 -25.60 -3.73
C ILE A 288 2.66 -27.01 -4.29
N LYS A 289 3.00 -27.11 -5.57
CA LYS A 289 3.36 -28.36 -6.22
C LYS A 289 4.87 -28.44 -6.33
N ASN A 290 5.44 -29.43 -5.64
CA ASN A 290 6.87 -29.67 -5.55
C ASN A 290 7.41 -30.34 -6.82
N ALA A 291 8.73 -30.35 -6.98
CA ALA A 291 9.39 -30.93 -8.15
C ALA A 291 9.15 -32.46 -8.30
N ASP A 292 8.85 -33.16 -7.20
CA ASP A 292 8.49 -34.58 -7.19
C ASP A 292 7.00 -34.83 -7.56
N GLY A 293 6.24 -33.77 -7.80
CA GLY A 293 4.81 -33.81 -8.14
C GLY A 293 3.87 -33.84 -6.93
N SER A 294 4.39 -33.91 -5.70
CA SER A 294 3.58 -33.77 -4.49
C SER A 294 2.98 -32.38 -4.38
N ILE A 295 1.81 -32.28 -3.72
CA ILE A 295 1.08 -31.03 -3.54
C ILE A 295 0.88 -30.77 -2.05
N ASP A 296 1.42 -29.66 -1.57
CA ASP A 296 1.26 -29.18 -0.20
C ASP A 296 0.25 -28.04 -0.15
N ALA A 297 -0.69 -28.12 0.79
CA ALA A 297 -1.65 -27.04 1.04
C ALA A 297 -1.03 -25.96 1.95
N MET A 298 -1.17 -24.71 1.57
CA MET A 298 -0.75 -23.55 2.36
C MET A 298 -1.90 -23.09 3.28
N GLN A 299 -1.73 -23.26 4.59
CA GLN A 299 -2.67 -22.73 5.57
C GLN A 299 -2.39 -21.23 5.81
N PRO A 300 -3.34 -20.32 5.53
CA PRO A 300 -3.15 -18.89 5.79
C PRO A 300 -3.16 -18.61 7.31
N LEU A 301 -2.16 -17.89 7.81
CA LEU A 301 -2.06 -17.47 9.22
C LEU A 301 -2.26 -15.95 9.42
N GLY A 302 -2.53 -15.23 8.33
CA GLY A 302 -2.65 -13.77 8.31
C GLY A 302 -2.43 -13.22 6.91
N THR A 303 -2.26 -11.90 6.80
CA THR A 303 -1.92 -11.27 5.52
C THR A 303 -0.54 -11.71 5.08
N CYS A 304 -0.45 -12.30 3.88
CA CYS A 304 0.79 -12.79 3.28
C CYS A 304 1.66 -13.69 4.20
N ARG A 305 1.02 -14.52 5.03
CA ARG A 305 1.70 -15.52 5.86
C ARG A 305 1.00 -16.87 5.78
N TYR A 306 1.80 -17.91 5.62
CA TYR A 306 1.34 -19.28 5.39
C TYR A 306 2.14 -20.30 6.21
N ARG A 307 1.50 -21.42 6.51
CA ARG A 307 2.06 -22.62 7.15
C ARG A 307 1.79 -23.83 6.26
N LEU A 308 2.81 -24.65 6.02
CA LEU A 308 2.68 -25.91 5.28
C LEU A 308 2.49 -27.10 6.24
N PRO A 309 2.04 -28.27 5.74
CA PRO A 309 1.71 -29.43 6.58
C PRO A 309 2.90 -30.01 7.37
N ASP A 310 4.11 -29.88 6.83
CA ASP A 310 5.38 -30.28 7.44
C ASP A 310 5.85 -29.36 8.58
N GLY A 311 5.14 -28.25 8.81
CA GLY A 311 5.50 -27.22 9.78
C GLY A 311 6.33 -26.08 9.22
N SER A 312 6.59 -26.06 7.91
CA SER A 312 7.30 -24.98 7.21
C SER A 312 6.49 -23.68 7.21
N ASP A 313 7.16 -22.54 7.35
CA ASP A 313 6.54 -21.21 7.28
C ASP A 313 6.92 -20.50 5.97
N LEU A 314 5.98 -19.75 5.40
CA LEU A 314 6.23 -18.84 4.28
C LEU A 314 5.64 -17.46 4.61
N VAL A 315 6.44 -16.41 4.43
CA VAL A 315 6.01 -15.01 4.54
C VAL A 315 6.34 -14.27 3.26
N VAL A 316 5.39 -13.54 2.70
CA VAL A 316 5.48 -12.91 1.38
C VAL A 316 5.47 -11.38 1.53
N SER A 317 6.40 -10.71 0.86
CA SER A 317 6.52 -9.25 0.80
C SER A 317 5.57 -8.65 -0.24
N ALA A 318 5.44 -7.32 -0.24
CA ALA A 318 4.60 -6.61 -1.20
C ALA A 318 5.09 -6.77 -2.66
N ALA A 319 6.37 -7.10 -2.87
CA ALA A 319 6.92 -7.37 -4.19
C ALA A 319 6.68 -8.80 -4.69
N GLY A 320 6.11 -9.68 -3.86
CA GLY A 320 5.94 -11.11 -4.18
C GLY A 320 7.18 -11.95 -3.88
N VAL A 321 8.25 -11.37 -3.31
CA VAL A 321 9.38 -12.11 -2.77
C VAL A 321 8.97 -12.69 -1.41
N GLY A 322 9.17 -13.98 -1.20
CA GLY A 322 8.95 -14.65 0.07
C GLY A 322 10.25 -15.00 0.78
N ALA A 323 10.21 -15.01 2.11
CA ALA A 323 11.16 -15.74 2.94
C ALA A 323 10.46 -16.95 3.52
N PHE A 324 11.13 -18.10 3.47
CA PHE A 324 10.58 -19.34 4.00
C PHE A 324 11.48 -19.94 5.07
N ARG A 325 10.87 -20.71 5.95
CA ARG A 325 11.53 -21.61 6.90
C ARG A 325 11.05 -23.01 6.61
N SER A 326 11.88 -23.83 5.98
CA SER A 326 11.58 -25.23 5.68
C SER A 326 11.83 -26.09 6.92
N VAL A 327 11.04 -27.15 7.09
CA VAL A 327 11.16 -28.13 8.17
C VAL A 327 11.21 -29.52 7.56
N SER A 328 12.31 -30.23 7.78
CA SER A 328 12.47 -31.62 7.38
C SER A 328 12.63 -32.52 8.60
N ILE A 329 12.04 -33.71 8.55
CA ILE A 329 12.16 -34.72 9.61
C ILE A 329 12.80 -35.96 8.97
N SER A 330 13.97 -36.34 9.45
CA SER A 330 14.70 -37.52 8.97
C SER A 330 15.22 -38.33 10.15
N ASN A 331 14.88 -39.62 10.20
CA ASN A 331 15.24 -40.51 11.32
C ASN A 331 14.86 -39.95 12.70
N GLY A 332 13.72 -39.25 12.81
CA GLY A 332 13.27 -38.61 14.04
C GLY A 332 13.99 -37.30 14.42
N VAL A 333 14.93 -36.83 13.60
CA VAL A 333 15.63 -35.55 13.77
C VAL A 333 14.93 -34.48 12.93
N THR A 334 14.41 -33.44 13.58
CA THR A 334 13.84 -32.27 12.92
C THR A 334 14.95 -31.27 12.59
N THR A 335 15.13 -30.97 11.31
CA THR A 335 16.03 -29.93 10.81
C THR A 335 15.18 -28.81 10.24
N ALA A 336 15.50 -27.56 10.57
CA ALA A 336 14.85 -26.41 9.98
C ALA A 336 15.88 -25.52 9.28
N ARG A 337 15.58 -25.10 8.05
CA ARG A 337 16.43 -24.23 7.24
C ARG A 337 15.61 -23.02 6.79
N ALA A 338 16.28 -22.03 6.23
CA ALA A 338 15.63 -20.85 5.70
C ALA A 338 16.11 -20.57 4.29
N GLY A 339 15.33 -19.77 3.57
CA GLY A 339 15.69 -19.36 2.23
C GLY A 339 14.80 -18.24 1.71
N LEU A 340 15.06 -17.89 0.45
CA LEU A 340 14.26 -16.93 -0.30
C LEU A 340 13.57 -17.63 -1.45
N VAL A 341 12.31 -17.27 -1.66
CA VAL A 341 11.48 -17.75 -2.76
C VAL A 341 10.95 -16.56 -3.54
N PHE A 342 10.99 -16.61 -4.86
CA PHE A 342 10.41 -15.54 -5.68
C PHE A 342 10.01 -16.06 -7.07
N PRO A 343 9.07 -15.39 -7.74
CA PRO A 343 8.62 -15.77 -9.07
C PRO A 343 9.80 -15.90 -10.05
N GLU A 344 9.77 -16.95 -10.87
CA GLU A 344 10.78 -17.17 -11.88
C GLU A 344 10.68 -16.10 -12.97
N GLN A 345 11.82 -15.46 -13.27
CA GLN A 345 11.96 -14.46 -14.31
C GLN A 345 13.15 -14.77 -15.23
N THR A 346 13.06 -14.29 -16.47
CA THR A 346 14.15 -14.34 -17.45
C THR A 346 14.78 -12.97 -17.57
N HIS A 347 16.11 -12.90 -17.54
CA HIS A 347 16.87 -11.65 -17.65
C HIS A 347 17.95 -11.79 -18.71
N ALA A 348 18.22 -10.70 -19.43
CA ALA A 348 19.37 -10.63 -20.31
C ALA A 348 20.65 -10.47 -19.47
N LEU A 349 21.74 -11.15 -19.85
CA LEU A 349 23.00 -11.04 -19.10
C LEU A 349 23.50 -9.59 -18.98
N ALA A 350 23.36 -8.82 -20.05
CA ALA A 350 23.75 -7.41 -20.08
C ALA A 350 22.98 -6.54 -19.06
N SER A 351 21.76 -6.93 -18.63
CA SER A 351 21.02 -6.17 -17.61
C SER A 351 21.60 -6.31 -16.22
N LEU A 352 22.55 -7.24 -16.00
CA LEU A 352 23.25 -7.43 -14.73
C LEU A 352 24.51 -6.59 -14.60
N ALA A 353 24.96 -5.94 -15.68
CA ALA A 353 26.17 -5.11 -15.71
C ALA A 353 26.12 -4.00 -14.66
N GLY A 354 27.25 -3.66 -14.05
CA GLY A 354 27.42 -2.64 -13.03
C GLY A 354 27.72 -3.23 -11.64
N THR A 355 27.77 -2.36 -10.63
CA THR A 355 28.11 -2.74 -9.26
C THR A 355 26.89 -3.25 -8.49
N TRP A 356 27.13 -4.20 -7.60
CA TRP A 356 26.18 -4.81 -6.69
C TRP A 356 26.76 -4.83 -5.29
N ASN A 357 25.99 -4.39 -4.29
CA ASN A 357 26.29 -4.63 -2.89
C ASN A 357 25.71 -5.99 -2.48
N TYR A 358 26.37 -6.67 -1.55
CA TYR A 358 25.89 -7.94 -1.03
C TYR A 358 26.02 -8.10 0.48
N LEU A 359 25.16 -8.95 1.03
CA LEU A 359 25.22 -9.43 2.41
C LEU A 359 24.87 -10.91 2.43
N GLY A 360 25.60 -11.72 3.19
CA GLY A 360 25.41 -13.17 3.20
C GLY A 360 26.19 -13.87 4.30
N GLN A 361 26.31 -15.19 4.19
CA GLN A 361 27.12 -16.03 5.09
C GLN A 361 28.14 -16.83 4.29
N ARG A 362 29.39 -16.81 4.76
CA ARG A 362 30.54 -17.49 4.14
C ARG A 362 31.00 -18.63 5.03
N ALA A 363 31.26 -19.78 4.42
CA ALA A 363 31.91 -20.90 5.08
C ALA A 363 33.34 -20.53 5.50
N ASP A 364 33.76 -20.97 6.69
CA ASP A 364 35.15 -20.94 7.10
C ASP A 364 36.02 -21.87 6.22
N ALA A 365 37.35 -21.78 6.38
CA ALA A 365 38.29 -22.61 5.62
C ALA A 365 38.12 -24.13 5.87
N THR A 366 37.41 -24.52 6.93
CA THR A 366 37.11 -25.92 7.28
C THR A 366 35.76 -26.41 6.77
N GLY A 367 34.93 -25.53 6.18
CA GLY A 367 33.62 -25.85 5.60
C GLY A 367 32.50 -26.15 6.61
N GLY A 368 32.72 -25.90 7.90
CA GLY A 368 31.83 -26.36 8.98
C GLY A 368 31.05 -25.27 9.71
N THR A 369 31.57 -24.03 9.73
CA THR A 369 30.86 -22.89 10.33
C THR A 369 30.74 -21.72 9.36
N PHE A 370 29.66 -20.96 9.52
CA PHE A 370 29.29 -19.86 8.63
C PHE A 370 29.26 -18.54 9.38
N SER A 371 29.95 -17.54 8.85
CA SER A 371 29.99 -16.19 9.43
C SER A 371 29.37 -15.17 8.48
N PRO A 372 28.59 -14.19 8.99
CA PRO A 372 28.08 -13.10 8.17
C PRO A 372 29.23 -12.30 7.54
N PHE A 373 29.07 -11.93 6.27
CA PHE A 373 30.02 -11.10 5.54
C PHE A 373 29.29 -10.21 4.55
N SER A 374 29.94 -9.13 4.13
CA SER A 374 29.38 -8.19 3.14
C SER A 374 30.44 -7.83 2.12
N GLY A 375 30.04 -7.15 1.04
CA GLY A 375 30.98 -6.71 0.01
C GLY A 375 30.29 -6.04 -1.16
N SER A 376 31.05 -5.86 -2.22
CA SER A 376 30.53 -5.44 -3.52
C SER A 376 31.16 -6.25 -4.64
N VAL A 377 30.46 -6.37 -5.77
CA VAL A 377 30.96 -7.00 -6.99
C VAL A 377 30.54 -6.17 -8.19
N THR A 378 31.41 -6.02 -9.19
CA THR A 378 31.12 -5.27 -10.42
C THR A 378 31.21 -6.20 -11.61
N LEU A 379 30.15 -6.22 -12.41
CA LEU A 379 30.02 -7.02 -13.62
C LEU A 379 30.09 -6.11 -14.85
N ASP A 380 30.73 -6.54 -15.93
CA ASP A 380 30.55 -5.90 -17.24
C ASP A 380 29.32 -6.45 -17.98
N ALA A 381 29.02 -5.91 -19.17
CA ALA A 381 27.89 -6.34 -20.00
C ALA A 381 27.98 -7.78 -20.52
N ALA A 382 29.18 -8.37 -20.50
CA ALA A 382 29.42 -9.77 -20.84
C ALA A 382 29.35 -10.68 -19.59
N GLY A 383 29.02 -10.14 -18.42
CA GLY A 383 28.93 -10.88 -17.16
C GLY A 383 30.29 -11.18 -16.52
N LYS A 384 31.39 -10.59 -16.99
CA LYS A 384 32.72 -10.78 -16.39
C LYS A 384 32.82 -9.95 -15.12
N VAL A 385 33.38 -10.55 -14.08
CA VAL A 385 33.68 -9.85 -12.83
C VAL A 385 34.93 -9.01 -13.02
N THR A 386 34.78 -7.70 -12.85
CA THR A 386 35.84 -6.70 -13.08
C THR A 386 36.42 -6.13 -11.78
N ALA A 387 35.64 -6.16 -10.70
CA ALA A 387 36.07 -5.78 -9.36
C ALA A 387 35.22 -6.49 -8.32
N ALA A 388 35.79 -6.85 -7.18
CA ALA A 388 35.05 -7.36 -6.02
C ALA A 388 35.75 -7.00 -4.72
N THR A 389 34.96 -6.72 -3.68
CA THR A 389 35.45 -6.44 -2.32
C THR A 389 34.82 -7.40 -1.34
N LEU A 390 35.61 -7.91 -0.40
CA LEU A 390 35.17 -8.70 0.74
C LEU A 390 35.36 -7.91 2.04
N CYS A 391 34.32 -7.88 2.87
CA CYS A 391 34.35 -7.32 4.22
C CYS A 391 33.93 -8.42 5.21
N ALA A 392 34.93 -9.14 5.74
CA ALA A 392 34.71 -10.29 6.63
C ALA A 392 34.13 -9.90 8.00
N ASP A 393 34.40 -8.68 8.47
CA ASP A 393 33.85 -8.08 9.69
C ASP A 393 32.60 -7.20 9.41
N LEU A 394 32.04 -7.31 8.20
CA LEU A 394 30.96 -6.49 7.64
C LEU A 394 31.31 -5.02 7.34
N LYS A 395 32.48 -4.51 7.76
CA LYS A 395 32.82 -3.09 7.75
C LYS A 395 34.09 -2.77 6.96
N THR A 396 35.18 -3.45 7.27
CA THR A 396 36.50 -3.26 6.68
C THR A 396 36.64 -4.15 5.46
N CYS A 397 36.82 -3.53 4.30
CA CYS A 397 36.81 -4.25 3.03
C CYS A 397 38.20 -4.34 2.41
N SER A 398 38.49 -5.47 1.78
CA SER A 398 39.68 -5.70 0.96
C SER A 398 39.26 -6.20 -0.42
N GLU A 399 40.07 -5.96 -1.45
CA GLU A 399 39.81 -6.54 -2.77
C GLU A 399 39.96 -8.06 -2.72
N ASP A 400 38.94 -8.79 -3.20
CA ASP A 400 38.93 -10.25 -3.24
C ASP A 400 38.11 -10.73 -4.44
N LEU A 401 38.80 -11.08 -5.53
CA LEU A 401 38.17 -11.64 -6.73
C LEU A 401 37.92 -13.16 -6.63
N SER A 402 38.45 -13.83 -5.60
CA SER A 402 38.36 -15.28 -5.46
C SER A 402 36.94 -15.77 -5.18
N LEU A 403 36.09 -14.91 -4.60
CA LEU A 403 34.68 -15.20 -4.34
C LEU A 403 33.81 -15.26 -5.60
N PHE A 404 34.26 -14.63 -6.67
CA PHE A 404 33.54 -14.46 -7.93
C PHE A 404 34.45 -14.69 -9.14
N SER A 405 35.41 -15.61 -9.02
CA SER A 405 36.39 -15.82 -10.08
C SER A 405 35.69 -16.27 -11.36
N GLY A 406 35.85 -15.49 -12.45
CA GLY A 406 35.42 -15.84 -13.79
C GLY A 406 34.28 -14.97 -14.35
N SER A 407 33.27 -15.60 -14.96
CA SER A 407 32.18 -14.90 -15.66
C SER A 407 30.83 -15.56 -15.42
N LEU A 408 29.76 -14.77 -15.43
CA LEU A 408 28.39 -15.26 -15.49
C LEU A 408 28.03 -15.76 -16.88
N LYS A 409 27.36 -16.92 -16.95
CA LYS A 409 26.75 -17.47 -18.16
C LYS A 409 25.31 -17.86 -17.89
N ALA A 410 24.42 -17.70 -18.86
CA ALA A 410 23.04 -18.14 -18.73
C ALA A 410 22.98 -19.66 -18.48
N SER A 411 22.18 -20.09 -17.51
CA SER A 411 22.01 -21.50 -17.16
C SER A 411 20.75 -22.08 -17.80
N THR A 412 20.81 -23.35 -18.23
CA THR A 412 19.61 -24.07 -18.70
C THR A 412 18.66 -24.43 -17.57
N ALA A 413 19.13 -24.46 -16.32
CA ALA A 413 18.29 -24.54 -15.12
C ALA A 413 17.65 -23.19 -14.75
N GLY A 414 17.92 -22.17 -15.56
CA GLY A 414 17.51 -20.80 -15.34
C GLY A 414 18.40 -20.04 -14.35
N GLY A 415 18.38 -18.71 -14.43
CA GLY A 415 19.38 -17.86 -13.79
C GLY A 415 20.74 -17.94 -14.51
N PHE A 416 21.82 -17.75 -13.76
CA PHE A 416 23.17 -17.64 -14.30
C PHE A 416 24.18 -18.46 -13.50
N ASP A 417 25.06 -19.18 -14.18
CA ASP A 417 26.17 -19.91 -13.60
C ASP A 417 27.42 -19.04 -13.59
N HIS A 418 28.10 -18.96 -12.44
CA HIS A 418 29.47 -18.46 -12.36
C HIS A 418 30.40 -19.56 -12.84
N VAL A 419 31.16 -19.28 -13.89
CA VAL A 419 32.14 -20.23 -14.42
C VAL A 419 33.56 -19.69 -14.26
N ASP A 420 34.46 -20.54 -13.79
CA ASP A 420 35.88 -20.22 -13.66
C ASP A 420 36.61 -20.17 -15.02
N ALA A 421 37.93 -19.98 -15.00
CA ALA A 421 38.76 -19.94 -16.21
C ALA A 421 38.76 -21.25 -17.02
N ASN A 422 38.42 -22.39 -16.38
CA ASN A 422 38.29 -23.70 -17.00
C ASN A 422 36.84 -24.02 -17.41
N ASN A 423 35.93 -23.05 -17.30
CA ASN A 423 34.50 -23.18 -17.56
C ASN A 423 33.77 -24.12 -16.57
N ALA A 424 34.36 -24.39 -15.40
CA ALA A 424 33.70 -25.15 -14.34
C ALA A 424 32.75 -24.24 -13.55
N VAL A 425 31.54 -24.73 -13.26
CA VAL A 425 30.54 -23.96 -12.50
C VAL A 425 30.91 -23.96 -11.02
N THR A 426 31.05 -22.77 -10.44
CA THR A 426 31.46 -22.56 -9.03
C THR A 426 30.32 -22.04 -8.15
N ALA A 427 29.34 -21.37 -8.75
CA ALA A 427 28.19 -20.81 -8.07
C ALA A 427 27.02 -20.60 -9.06
N ARG A 428 25.82 -20.42 -8.52
CA ARG A 428 24.62 -20.07 -9.29
C ARG A 428 23.96 -18.83 -8.73
N THR A 429 23.59 -17.92 -9.61
CA THR A 429 22.89 -16.67 -9.32
C THR A 429 21.49 -16.68 -9.93
N THR A 430 20.49 -16.46 -9.09
CA THR A 430 19.10 -16.21 -9.50
C THR A 430 18.77 -14.75 -9.28
N VAL A 431 17.98 -14.15 -10.18
CA VAL A 431 17.70 -12.71 -10.20
C VAL A 431 16.19 -12.50 -10.18
N PHE A 432 15.76 -11.43 -9.52
CA PHE A 432 14.39 -10.98 -9.50
C PHE A 432 14.33 -9.46 -9.64
N LYS A 433 13.39 -8.99 -10.47
CA LYS A 433 13.06 -7.58 -10.67
C LYS A 433 11.63 -7.33 -10.17
N ALA A 434 11.48 -6.38 -9.24
CA ALA A 434 10.18 -5.98 -8.72
C ALA A 434 9.45 -5.07 -9.72
N GLY A 435 8.14 -4.86 -9.51
CA GLY A 435 7.33 -3.93 -10.32
C GLY A 435 7.87 -2.51 -10.30
N GLY A 436 8.42 -2.09 -9.16
CA GLY A 436 9.11 -0.81 -9.00
C GLY A 436 10.45 -0.70 -9.73
N GLY A 437 10.87 -1.70 -10.51
CA GLY A 437 12.06 -1.69 -11.34
C GLY A 437 13.36 -2.09 -10.64
N ALA A 438 13.39 -2.05 -9.31
CA ALA A 438 14.54 -2.49 -8.53
C ALA A 438 14.85 -3.96 -8.76
N VAL A 439 16.13 -4.32 -8.66
CA VAL A 439 16.61 -5.70 -8.83
C VAL A 439 17.30 -6.22 -7.58
N MET A 440 17.08 -7.51 -7.31
CA MET A 440 17.83 -8.28 -6.34
C MET A 440 18.35 -9.57 -6.97
N ALA A 441 19.40 -10.13 -6.39
CA ALA A 441 19.90 -11.43 -6.79
C ALA A 441 20.27 -12.27 -5.56
N VAL A 442 20.23 -13.58 -5.71
CA VAL A 442 20.71 -14.54 -4.72
C VAL A 442 21.76 -15.41 -5.38
N THR A 443 22.94 -15.51 -4.78
CA THR A 443 24.02 -16.38 -5.26
C THR A 443 24.26 -17.49 -4.24
N LYS A 444 24.25 -18.75 -4.66
CA LYS A 444 24.66 -19.92 -3.87
C LYS A 444 25.97 -20.48 -4.43
N GLN A 445 26.91 -20.83 -3.57
CA GLN A 445 28.17 -21.47 -3.94
C GLN A 445 28.17 -22.94 -3.52
N ALA A 446 28.99 -23.77 -4.16
CA ALA A 446 29.17 -25.19 -3.78
C ALA A 446 29.68 -25.38 -2.34
N SER A 447 30.21 -24.34 -1.69
CA SER A 447 30.61 -24.38 -0.27
C SER A 447 29.46 -24.23 0.72
N GLY A 448 28.21 -24.06 0.24
CA GLY A 448 27.06 -23.63 1.04
C GLY A 448 27.04 -22.12 1.35
N SER A 449 28.10 -21.39 0.98
CA SER A 449 28.10 -19.93 1.11
C SER A 449 27.03 -19.31 0.22
N TYR A 450 26.33 -18.29 0.72
CA TYR A 450 25.32 -17.57 -0.05
C TYR A 450 25.47 -16.07 0.09
N LEU A 451 24.98 -15.34 -0.92
CA LEU A 451 24.95 -13.88 -0.97
C LEU A 451 23.59 -13.41 -1.43
N ILE A 452 23.08 -12.36 -0.80
CA ILE A 452 21.90 -11.63 -1.26
C ILE A 452 22.38 -10.26 -1.72
N LEU A 453 22.07 -9.92 -2.97
CA LEU A 453 22.64 -8.78 -3.68
C LEU A 453 21.56 -7.78 -4.10
N THR A 454 21.93 -6.50 -4.13
CA THR A 454 21.15 -5.42 -4.74
C THR A 454 22.08 -4.33 -5.27
N ARG A 455 21.58 -3.42 -6.11
CA ARG A 455 22.39 -2.27 -6.57
C ARG A 455 22.75 -1.34 -5.40
N PRO A 456 23.98 -0.79 -5.36
CA PRO A 456 24.38 0.14 -4.32
C PRO A 456 23.60 1.44 -4.45
N ARG A 457 22.88 1.85 -3.40
CA ARG A 457 22.14 3.12 -3.37
C ARG A 457 22.23 3.80 -2.02
N ALA A 458 22.21 5.12 -1.99
CA ALA A 458 22.14 5.82 -0.72
C ALA A 458 20.77 5.59 -0.05
N ASN A 459 20.78 5.06 1.17
CA ASN A 459 19.61 4.97 2.03
C ASN A 459 19.22 6.38 2.48
N ALA A 460 17.93 6.70 2.38
CA ALA A 460 17.40 7.94 2.93
C ALA A 460 17.12 7.77 4.44
N LEU A 461 17.18 8.88 5.16
CA LEU A 461 16.64 8.95 6.52
C LEU A 461 15.11 8.81 6.47
N PRO A 462 14.47 8.32 7.55
CA PRO A 462 13.01 8.31 7.64
C PRO A 462 12.43 9.71 7.36
N ALA A 463 11.57 9.82 6.35
CA ALA A 463 10.92 11.08 5.99
C ALA A 463 9.78 11.43 6.96
N THR A 464 9.19 10.42 7.59
CA THR A 464 8.12 10.54 8.58
C THR A 464 8.52 9.82 9.86
N LEU A 465 8.24 10.47 10.98
CA LEU A 465 8.38 9.88 12.32
C LEU A 465 7.05 9.26 12.74
N ASP A 466 7.10 8.44 13.78
CA ASP A 466 5.95 7.80 14.43
C ASP A 466 5.15 6.83 13.57
N VAL A 467 5.64 6.50 12.36
CA VAL A 467 5.07 5.41 11.56
C VAL A 467 5.52 4.07 12.12
N HIS A 468 4.59 3.32 12.69
CA HIS A 468 4.85 1.98 13.17
C HIS A 468 5.01 0.99 12.00
N SER A 469 6.12 0.26 12.00
CA SER A 469 6.44 -0.77 11.00
C SER A 469 6.51 -2.13 11.67
N ARG A 470 5.90 -3.14 11.04
CA ARG A 470 5.98 -4.53 11.49
C ARG A 470 6.66 -5.40 10.43
N SER A 471 7.44 -6.37 10.88
CA SER A 471 8.10 -7.34 10.02
C SER A 471 8.10 -8.74 10.62
N TRP A 472 8.07 -9.73 9.75
CA TRP A 472 8.35 -11.13 10.07
C TRP A 472 9.85 -11.39 9.97
N ASN A 473 10.40 -12.20 10.89
CA ASN A 473 11.84 -12.47 10.96
C ASN A 473 12.11 -13.97 10.99
N ILE A 474 13.02 -14.42 10.14
CA ILE A 474 13.55 -15.79 10.14
C ILE A 474 15.05 -15.72 10.41
N THR A 475 15.50 -16.34 11.50
CA THR A 475 16.90 -16.28 11.96
C THR A 475 17.67 -17.52 11.52
N ILE A 476 18.84 -17.30 10.91
CA ILE A 476 19.77 -18.31 10.43
C ILE A 476 21.04 -18.25 11.29
N ASN A 477 21.39 -19.37 11.92
CA ASN A 477 22.58 -19.47 12.75
C ASN A 477 23.85 -19.73 11.91
N ASN A 478 24.98 -19.96 12.60
CA ASN A 478 26.28 -20.24 11.98
C ASN A 478 26.43 -21.68 11.44
N ALA A 479 25.38 -22.50 11.50
CA ALA A 479 25.30 -23.83 10.89
C ALA A 479 24.29 -23.88 9.74
N LEU A 480 23.82 -22.70 9.28
CA LEU A 480 22.74 -22.57 8.28
C LEU A 480 21.44 -23.26 8.70
N LEU A 481 21.13 -23.23 10.00
CA LEU A 481 19.88 -23.72 10.57
C LEU A 481 19.02 -22.56 11.09
N SER A 482 17.71 -22.77 11.05
CA SER A 482 16.69 -21.85 11.60
C SER A 482 15.93 -22.51 12.76
N PRO A 483 16.58 -22.73 13.92
CA PRO A 483 15.99 -23.47 15.03
C PRO A 483 14.78 -22.74 15.66
N GLY A 484 14.73 -21.41 15.60
CA GLY A 484 13.56 -20.63 15.99
C GLY A 484 12.48 -20.63 14.90
N GLY A 485 11.21 -20.55 15.31
CA GLY A 485 10.10 -20.29 14.39
C GLY A 485 10.11 -18.86 13.84
N THR A 486 9.20 -18.56 12.90
CA THR A 486 9.08 -17.22 12.34
C THR A 486 8.64 -16.22 13.42
N GLY A 487 9.55 -15.31 13.76
CA GLY A 487 9.35 -14.27 14.76
C GLY A 487 8.72 -13.00 14.17
N GLU A 488 8.32 -12.09 15.04
CA GLU A 488 7.77 -10.81 14.66
C GLU A 488 8.52 -9.67 15.35
N SER A 489 8.74 -8.55 14.65
CA SER A 489 9.25 -7.32 15.24
C SER A 489 8.44 -6.11 14.83
N GLY A 490 8.31 -5.16 15.76
CA GLY A 490 7.71 -3.85 15.53
C GLY A 490 8.70 -2.73 15.82
N ASN A 491 8.74 -1.71 14.97
CA ASN A 491 9.64 -0.56 15.12
C ASN A 491 8.96 0.75 14.73
N THR A 492 9.24 1.81 15.48
CA THR A 492 8.73 3.16 15.21
C THR A 492 9.86 4.18 15.25
N PRO A 493 10.24 4.85 14.13
CA PRO A 493 11.19 5.96 14.15
C PRO A 493 10.65 7.12 15.00
N VAL A 494 11.47 7.69 15.89
CA VAL A 494 11.04 8.77 16.82
C VAL A 494 11.90 10.02 16.75
N SER A 495 13.10 9.96 16.17
CA SER A 495 13.92 11.15 15.91
C SER A 495 14.92 10.92 14.78
N VAL A 496 15.35 12.00 14.14
CA VAL A 496 16.35 12.01 13.06
C VAL A 496 17.44 13.03 13.37
N ASP A 497 18.69 12.66 13.13
CA ASP A 497 19.86 13.54 13.09
C ASP A 497 20.46 13.49 11.67
N SER A 498 20.15 14.51 10.89
CA SER A 498 20.58 14.62 9.49
C SER A 498 22.08 14.86 9.33
N ALA A 499 22.72 15.53 10.29
CA ALA A 499 24.15 15.78 10.29
C ALA A 499 24.93 14.48 10.54
N ALA A 500 24.44 13.65 11.46
CA ALA A 500 25.05 12.36 11.78
C ALA A 500 24.61 11.22 10.82
N GLN A 501 23.72 11.49 9.86
CA GLN A 501 23.07 10.47 9.02
C GLN A 501 22.50 9.32 9.86
N SER A 502 21.79 9.68 10.94
CA SER A 502 21.28 8.72 11.91
C SER A 502 19.85 9.01 12.35
N TYR A 503 19.19 8.00 12.91
CA TYR A 503 17.85 8.14 13.48
C TYR A 503 17.68 7.20 14.68
N VAL A 504 16.80 7.56 15.59
CA VAL A 504 16.39 6.70 16.71
C VAL A 504 15.04 6.08 16.39
N ARG A 505 14.88 4.79 16.69
CA ARG A 505 13.60 4.10 16.67
C ARG A 505 13.31 3.42 17.99
N LEU A 506 12.04 3.27 18.33
CA LEU A 506 11.58 2.40 19.40
C LEU A 506 11.36 0.99 18.85
N SER A 507 12.09 0.00 19.36
CA SER A 507 11.89 -1.41 19.07
C SER A 507 11.03 -2.06 20.16
N VAL A 508 10.16 -3.00 19.78
CA VAL A 508 9.33 -3.77 20.72
C VAL A 508 10.16 -4.90 21.35
N ALA A 509 10.18 -4.97 22.68
CA ALA A 509 10.74 -6.08 23.44
C ALA A 509 9.72 -7.22 23.60
N GLY A 510 10.21 -8.44 23.86
CA GLY A 510 9.36 -9.62 24.03
C GLY A 510 8.34 -9.55 25.18
N ASN A 511 8.52 -8.63 26.12
CA ASN A 511 7.56 -8.35 27.21
C ASN A 511 6.54 -7.25 26.85
N GLY A 512 6.49 -6.80 25.59
CA GLY A 512 5.60 -5.72 25.13
C GLY A 512 6.02 -4.31 25.55
N GLY A 513 7.22 -4.15 26.13
CA GLY A 513 7.85 -2.84 26.31
C GLY A 513 8.55 -2.36 25.05
N THR A 514 8.98 -1.10 25.05
CA THR A 514 9.79 -0.54 23.97
C THR A 514 11.14 -0.09 24.50
N PHE A 515 12.16 -0.13 23.67
CA PHE A 515 13.47 0.41 23.99
C PHE A 515 14.04 1.15 22.77
N PRO A 516 14.76 2.27 22.98
CA PRO A 516 15.35 3.03 21.89
C PRO A 516 16.55 2.31 21.27
N GLU A 517 16.66 2.40 19.95
CA GLU A 517 17.79 1.93 19.15
C GLU A 517 18.24 3.07 18.23
N THR A 518 19.56 3.28 18.13
CA THR A 518 20.13 4.26 17.18
C THR A 518 20.60 3.53 15.92
N LEU A 519 20.21 4.03 14.75
CA LEU A 519 20.60 3.49 13.46
C LEU A 519 21.32 4.57 12.65
N LYS A 520 22.39 4.18 11.94
CA LYS A 520 23.14 5.03 11.02
C LYS A 520 22.95 4.51 9.61
N VAL A 521 22.42 5.35 8.72
CA VAL A 521 22.23 5.01 7.31
C VAL A 521 23.52 5.25 6.54
N ASN A 522 23.70 4.52 5.43
CA ASN A 522 24.90 4.56 4.58
C ASN A 522 26.19 4.24 5.36
N GLN A 523 26.07 3.37 6.36
CA GLN A 523 27.17 2.92 7.20
C GLN A 523 27.16 1.39 7.25
N PRO A 524 28.31 0.72 6.98
CA PRO A 524 29.65 1.29 6.74
C PRO A 524 29.85 1.91 5.35
N ARG A 525 28.88 1.75 4.44
CA ARG A 525 28.90 2.31 3.09
C ARG A 525 27.48 2.49 2.55
N ASN A 526 27.36 3.17 1.41
CA ASN A 526 26.07 3.42 0.76
C ASN A 526 25.27 2.12 0.59
N GLY A 527 24.00 2.15 1.00
CA GLY A 527 23.05 1.04 0.90
C GLY A 527 22.95 0.18 2.16
N TYR A 528 23.90 0.33 3.08
CA TYR A 528 23.86 -0.36 4.37
C TYR A 528 23.34 0.56 5.47
N THR A 529 22.77 -0.05 6.50
CA THR A 529 22.41 0.63 7.74
C THR A 529 22.94 -0.16 8.91
N THR A 530 23.58 0.52 9.85
CA THR A 530 24.15 -0.09 11.05
C THR A 530 23.34 0.32 12.27
N ARG A 531 22.90 -0.64 13.10
CA ARG A 531 22.38 -0.35 14.44
C ARG A 531 23.53 -0.29 15.43
N VAL A 532 23.63 0.81 16.16
CA VAL A 532 24.67 1.02 17.17
C VAL A 532 24.40 0.11 18.38
N ALA A 533 25.43 -0.58 18.87
CA ALA A 533 25.31 -1.38 20.08
C ALA A 533 25.13 -0.50 21.33
N ALA A 534 24.31 -0.95 22.27
CA ALA A 534 24.11 -0.31 23.57
C ALA A 534 23.75 -1.35 24.63
N SER A 535 24.26 -1.17 25.84
CA SER A 535 23.96 -2.03 27.00
C SER A 535 23.12 -1.27 28.01
N ASN A 536 22.36 -1.99 28.83
CA ASN A 536 21.52 -1.42 29.89
C ASN A 536 20.49 -0.39 29.39
N VAL A 537 19.95 -0.60 28.18
CA VAL A 537 18.94 0.30 27.61
C VAL A 537 17.61 0.11 28.34
N PRO A 538 17.02 1.14 28.97
CA PRO A 538 15.77 0.98 29.70
C PRO A 538 14.63 0.50 28.79
N ILE A 539 13.87 -0.48 29.25
CA ILE A 539 12.62 -0.89 28.61
C ILE A 539 11.48 -0.06 29.22
N SER A 540 10.56 0.43 28.40
CA SER A 540 9.48 1.34 28.80
C SER A 540 8.47 0.76 29.81
N VAL A 541 8.61 -0.51 30.20
CA VAL A 541 7.80 -1.17 31.24
C VAL A 541 8.66 -2.09 32.10
N GLY A 542 8.44 -2.00 33.41
CA GLY A 542 9.20 -2.71 34.42
C GLY A 542 10.55 -2.05 34.73
N THR A 543 11.41 -2.75 35.47
CA THR A 543 12.78 -2.33 35.80
C THR A 543 13.82 -2.98 34.90
N ASN A 544 13.39 -3.71 33.86
CA ASN A 544 14.26 -4.48 32.98
C ASN A 544 15.00 -3.58 31.98
N THR A 545 16.19 -4.00 31.59
CA THR A 545 16.98 -3.38 30.54
C THR A 545 17.16 -4.32 29.35
N ALA A 546 17.29 -3.75 28.16
CA ALA A 546 17.62 -4.46 26.93
C ALA A 546 19.12 -4.33 26.63
N THR A 547 19.68 -5.37 26.02
CA THR A 547 20.99 -5.30 25.36
C THR A 547 20.77 -5.19 23.86
N VAL A 548 21.11 -4.04 23.30
CA VAL A 548 21.03 -3.76 21.87
C VAL A 548 22.34 -4.23 21.25
N ARG A 549 22.28 -5.35 20.50
CA ARG A 549 23.43 -5.82 19.71
C ARG A 549 23.60 -4.97 18.46
N GLU A 550 24.83 -4.79 18.03
CA GLU A 550 25.08 -4.24 16.70
C GLU A 550 24.54 -5.20 15.63
N PHE A 551 23.93 -4.63 14.60
CA PHE A 551 23.70 -5.32 13.35
C PHE A 551 24.07 -4.42 12.18
N VAL A 552 24.30 -5.03 11.03
CA VAL A 552 24.38 -4.36 9.74
C VAL A 552 23.31 -4.98 8.84
N PHE A 553 22.47 -4.16 8.21
CA PHE A 553 21.54 -4.65 7.20
C PHE A 553 21.77 -4.01 5.84
N LEU A 554 21.40 -4.74 4.80
CA LEU A 554 21.37 -4.28 3.42
C LEU A 554 19.90 -4.14 3.00
N GLY A 555 19.43 -2.91 2.83
CA GLY A 555 18.03 -2.67 2.46
C GLY A 555 17.79 -3.06 1.00
N LEU A 556 17.00 -4.09 0.73
CA LEU A 556 16.58 -4.43 -0.64
C LEU A 556 15.37 -3.53 -0.99
N LYS A 557 15.68 -2.29 -1.36
CA LYS A 557 14.68 -1.28 -1.69
C LYS A 557 13.76 -1.79 -2.82
N GLY A 558 12.45 -1.59 -2.67
CA GLY A 558 11.44 -2.11 -3.61
C GLY A 558 11.18 -3.63 -3.52
N MET A 559 11.87 -4.38 -2.66
CA MET A 559 11.62 -5.82 -2.48
C MET A 559 10.75 -6.13 -1.26
N GLY A 560 10.69 -5.23 -0.27
CA GLY A 560 9.96 -5.49 0.98
C GLY A 560 10.60 -6.57 1.86
N ILE A 561 11.85 -6.96 1.57
CA ILE A 561 12.69 -7.85 2.39
C ILE A 561 14.00 -7.14 2.71
N THR A 562 14.57 -7.40 3.88
CA THR A 562 15.86 -6.87 4.31
C THR A 562 16.66 -7.96 5.01
N PRO A 563 17.77 -8.44 4.42
CA PRO A 563 18.74 -9.27 5.13
C PRO A 563 19.49 -8.43 6.17
N VAL A 564 19.60 -8.97 7.38
CA VAL A 564 20.25 -8.35 8.53
C VAL A 564 21.31 -9.31 9.07
N ALA A 565 22.53 -8.82 9.28
CA ALA A 565 23.61 -9.55 9.91
C ALA A 565 23.82 -9.05 11.34
N LEU A 566 23.71 -9.94 12.32
CA LEU A 566 24.11 -9.69 13.70
C LEU A 566 25.61 -9.98 13.84
N THR A 567 26.37 -9.00 14.33
CA THR A 567 27.81 -9.16 14.52
C THR A 567 28.11 -10.18 15.63
N PRO A 568 29.12 -11.07 15.46
CA PRO A 568 29.59 -11.92 16.54
C PRO A 568 30.01 -11.09 17.75
N THR A 569 29.77 -11.60 18.96
CA THR A 569 30.33 -11.06 20.21
C THR A 569 31.22 -12.13 20.85
N GLU A 570 31.93 -11.80 21.94
CA GLU A 570 32.72 -12.78 22.70
C GLU A 570 31.89 -14.00 23.17
N THR A 571 30.57 -13.82 23.32
CA THR A 571 29.65 -14.80 23.88
C THR A 571 28.57 -15.30 22.91
N ALA A 572 28.49 -14.76 21.69
CA ALA A 572 27.46 -15.13 20.71
C ALA A 572 28.00 -15.16 19.27
N THR A 573 27.63 -16.20 18.53
CA THR A 573 28.01 -16.35 17.13
C THR A 573 27.27 -15.34 16.23
N GLY A 574 27.86 -15.07 15.06
CA GLY A 574 27.22 -14.26 14.03
C GLY A 574 25.99 -14.96 13.46
N GLN A 575 24.93 -14.19 13.18
CA GLN A 575 23.66 -14.71 12.68
C GLN A 575 23.17 -13.85 11.51
N MET A 576 22.38 -14.46 10.63
CA MET A 576 21.63 -13.75 9.60
C MET A 576 20.14 -13.75 9.96
N ILE A 577 19.43 -12.69 9.61
CA ILE A 577 17.97 -12.60 9.74
C ILE A 577 17.41 -12.15 8.40
N LEU A 578 16.41 -12.85 7.90
CA LEU A 578 15.56 -12.38 6.80
C LEU A 578 14.38 -11.64 7.42
N SER A 579 14.33 -10.32 7.26
CA SER A 579 13.22 -9.49 7.75
C SER A 579 12.29 -9.13 6.60
N VAL A 580 11.03 -9.57 6.66
CA VAL A 580 10.01 -9.33 5.64
C VAL A 580 9.00 -8.32 6.16
N GLY A 581 8.88 -7.17 5.50
CA GLY A 581 7.90 -6.14 5.87
C GLY A 581 6.48 -6.67 5.69
N GLN A 582 5.62 -6.47 6.69
CA GLN A 582 4.22 -6.91 6.59
C GLN A 582 3.47 -6.07 5.56
N THR A 583 2.92 -6.74 4.56
CA THR A 583 2.00 -6.18 3.56
C THR A 583 0.68 -5.79 4.21
N GLY A 584 0.15 -4.60 3.90
CA GLY A 584 -1.13 -4.12 4.45
C GLY A 584 -1.02 -3.22 5.68
N ASN A 585 0.18 -2.73 6.02
CA ASN A 585 0.34 -1.68 7.04
C ASN A 585 -0.02 -0.27 6.54
N THR A 586 -0.35 -0.11 5.26
CA THR A 586 -1.15 1.05 4.81
C THR A 586 -2.59 0.77 5.16
N PHE A 587 -3.03 1.25 6.32
CA PHE A 587 -4.45 1.19 6.70
C PHE A 587 -5.29 2.11 5.79
N VAL A 588 -4.69 3.16 5.25
CA VAL A 588 -5.29 4.11 4.31
C VAL A 588 -5.48 3.45 2.93
N ALA A 589 -6.68 3.55 2.36
CA ALA A 589 -7.03 3.01 1.05
C ALA A 589 -6.07 3.46 -0.07
N ALA A 590 -5.81 2.59 -1.04
CA ALA A 590 -4.83 2.84 -2.10
C ALA A 590 -5.09 4.15 -2.86
N GLU A 591 -6.35 4.43 -3.19
CA GLU A 591 -6.81 5.66 -3.88
C GLU A 591 -6.54 6.95 -3.08
N MET A 592 -6.37 6.83 -1.76
CA MET A 592 -6.12 7.95 -0.86
C MET A 592 -4.62 8.19 -0.64
N LEU A 593 -3.74 7.24 -0.98
CA LEU A 593 -2.29 7.35 -0.71
C LEU A 593 -1.64 8.52 -1.45
N ASN A 594 -2.13 8.85 -2.64
CA ASN A 594 -1.61 9.94 -3.47
C ASN A 594 -2.24 11.30 -3.12
N ARG A 595 -3.20 11.35 -2.20
CA ARG A 595 -3.90 12.60 -1.84
C ARG A 595 -3.15 13.36 -0.74
N PRO A 596 -3.16 14.71 -0.77
CA PRO A 596 -2.60 15.53 0.30
C PRO A 596 -3.21 15.19 1.66
N PHE A 597 -2.41 15.24 2.72
CA PHE A 597 -2.80 14.83 4.07
C PHE A 597 -2.63 15.94 5.12
N ALA A 598 -3.30 15.78 6.25
CA ALA A 598 -3.21 16.73 7.35
C ALA A 598 -1.85 16.65 8.06
N PRO A 599 -1.21 17.78 8.41
CA PRO A 599 0.12 17.78 9.03
C PRO A 599 0.23 16.92 10.31
N ASN A 600 -0.84 16.86 11.10
CA ASN A 600 -0.92 16.07 12.34
C ASN A 600 -1.67 14.73 12.17
N CYS A 601 -2.02 14.33 10.95
CA CYS A 601 -2.69 13.07 10.69
C CYS A 601 -2.50 12.58 9.25
N THR A 602 -1.62 11.61 9.05
CA THR A 602 -1.37 11.01 7.74
C THR A 602 -2.53 10.17 7.21
N ALA A 603 -3.50 9.83 8.08
CA ALA A 603 -4.72 9.11 7.70
C ALA A 603 -5.85 10.05 7.26
N LEU A 604 -5.83 11.33 7.68
CA LEU A 604 -6.78 12.33 7.19
C LEU A 604 -6.28 12.85 5.84
N ARG A 605 -6.97 12.46 4.77
CA ARG A 605 -6.61 12.73 3.39
C ARG A 605 -7.64 13.64 2.75
N SER A 606 -7.21 14.45 1.79
CA SER A 606 -8.12 15.37 1.10
C SER A 606 -9.10 14.61 0.19
N GLY A 607 -10.27 15.18 -0.05
CA GLY A 607 -11.30 14.66 -0.96
C GLY A 607 -12.66 14.45 -0.30
N SER A 608 -13.58 13.88 -1.08
CA SER A 608 -14.96 13.61 -0.66
C SER A 608 -15.03 12.45 0.33
N HIS A 609 -15.79 12.64 1.40
CA HIS A 609 -16.05 11.65 2.43
C HIS A 609 -17.57 11.51 2.60
N ARG A 610 -18.02 10.26 2.63
CA ARG A 610 -19.39 9.92 2.99
C ARG A 610 -19.56 10.16 4.48
N LEU A 611 -20.62 10.85 4.88
CA LEU A 611 -21.01 11.09 6.27
C LEU A 611 -22.32 10.34 6.54
N VAL A 612 -22.36 9.59 7.64
CA VAL A 612 -23.57 8.91 8.14
C VAL A 612 -23.74 9.27 9.61
N SER A 613 -24.91 9.78 9.98
CA SER A 613 -25.23 10.27 11.31
C SER A 613 -26.20 9.32 12.04
N LEU A 614 -26.04 9.19 13.36
CA LEU A 614 -27.07 8.59 14.21
C LEU A 614 -28.07 9.66 14.65
N GLU A 615 -28.87 10.17 13.72
CA GLU A 615 -29.91 11.16 13.99
C GLU A 615 -31.05 11.07 12.99
N ARG A 616 -32.27 11.42 13.40
CA ARG A 616 -33.39 11.46 12.45
C ARG A 616 -33.15 12.58 11.44
N ALA A 617 -33.36 12.30 10.15
CA ALA A 617 -33.21 13.31 9.12
C ALA A 617 -34.16 14.51 9.39
N THR A 618 -33.61 15.72 9.32
CA THR A 618 -34.40 16.96 9.34
C THR A 618 -34.21 17.72 8.01
N ALA A 619 -35.07 18.69 7.73
CA ALA A 619 -34.95 19.49 6.51
C ALA A 619 -33.62 20.29 6.41
N THR A 620 -32.94 20.50 7.53
CA THR A 620 -31.69 21.28 7.62
C THR A 620 -30.43 20.43 7.78
N GLU A 621 -30.57 19.16 8.16
CA GLU A 621 -29.45 18.25 8.35
C GLU A 621 -29.85 16.82 7.97
N PRO A 622 -29.43 16.34 6.78
CA PRO A 622 -29.72 14.97 6.37
C PRO A 622 -28.85 13.99 7.16
N ASN A 623 -29.43 12.87 7.58
CA ASN A 623 -28.70 11.79 8.26
C ASN A 623 -27.51 11.28 7.41
N ILE A 624 -27.64 11.33 6.09
CA ILE A 624 -26.63 10.88 5.14
C ILE A 624 -26.21 12.05 4.25
N GLY A 625 -24.92 12.30 4.17
CA GLY A 625 -24.36 13.41 3.40
C GLY A 625 -22.99 13.12 2.81
N VAL A 626 -22.45 14.08 2.08
CA VAL A 626 -21.05 14.08 1.63
C VAL A 626 -20.40 15.35 2.14
N VAL A 627 -19.20 15.20 2.68
CA VAL A 627 -18.35 16.31 3.10
C VAL A 627 -17.05 16.29 2.31
N ASN A 628 -16.59 17.46 1.88
CA ASN A 628 -15.31 17.61 1.21
C ASN A 628 -14.27 18.08 2.20
N ILE A 629 -13.17 17.34 2.33
CA ILE A 629 -12.08 17.64 3.25
C ILE A 629 -10.89 18.18 2.47
N ASP A 630 -10.41 19.36 2.84
CA ASP A 630 -9.06 19.84 2.55
C ASP A 630 -8.20 19.55 3.78
N ALA A 631 -7.45 18.44 3.71
CA ALA A 631 -6.68 17.98 4.85
C ALA A 631 -5.48 18.90 5.12
N THR A 632 -4.89 19.48 4.08
CA THR A 632 -3.75 20.41 4.21
C THR A 632 -4.15 21.74 4.83
N GLY A 633 -5.31 22.27 4.44
CA GLY A 633 -5.88 23.50 4.98
C GLY A 633 -6.70 23.30 6.26
N LEU A 634 -6.91 22.04 6.68
CA LEU A 634 -7.78 21.66 7.81
C LEU A 634 -9.19 22.25 7.68
N LYS A 635 -9.78 22.15 6.48
CA LYS A 635 -11.14 22.64 6.20
C LYS A 635 -12.06 21.50 5.81
N VAL A 636 -13.31 21.60 6.24
CA VAL A 636 -14.38 20.71 5.84
C VAL A 636 -15.53 21.52 5.28
N THR A 637 -15.97 21.19 4.07
CA THR A 637 -17.07 21.84 3.38
C THR A 637 -18.21 20.86 3.18
N ASP A 638 -19.40 21.23 3.58
CA ASP A 638 -20.65 20.47 3.38
C ASP A 638 -21.71 21.35 2.70
N ALA A 639 -22.95 20.88 2.64
CA ALA A 639 -24.06 21.62 2.04
C ALA A 639 -24.44 22.91 2.81
N ASN A 640 -24.05 23.02 4.09
CA ASN A 640 -24.41 24.10 5.00
C ASN A 640 -23.29 25.14 5.15
N GLY A 641 -22.06 24.82 4.73
CA GLY A 641 -20.96 25.78 4.68
C GLY A 641 -19.58 25.14 4.84
N THR A 642 -18.61 25.93 5.28
CA THR A 642 -17.25 25.46 5.57
C THR A 642 -16.92 25.67 7.04
N SER A 643 -16.44 24.61 7.70
CA SER A 643 -15.94 24.60 9.06
C SER A 643 -14.42 24.36 9.09
N THR A 644 -13.73 24.85 10.11
CA THR A 644 -12.29 24.64 10.29
C THR A 644 -12.03 23.58 11.35
N PHE A 645 -11.11 22.66 11.08
CA PHE A 645 -10.57 21.74 12.06
C PHE A 645 -9.39 22.38 12.79
N THR A 646 -9.47 22.42 14.11
CA THR A 646 -8.39 22.84 15.00
C THR A 646 -7.72 21.60 15.59
N PRO A 647 -6.43 21.34 15.32
CA PRO A 647 -5.75 20.15 15.82
C PRO A 647 -5.53 20.24 17.33
N ASN A 648 -5.82 19.16 18.05
CA ASN A 648 -5.62 19.05 19.51
C ASN A 648 -4.98 17.70 19.92
N GLY A 649 -4.30 17.05 18.97
CA GLY A 649 -3.58 15.80 19.14
C GLY A 649 -3.23 15.15 17.79
N LEU A 650 -2.53 14.02 17.83
CA LEU A 650 -2.32 13.21 16.62
C LEU A 650 -3.66 12.64 16.16
N CYS A 651 -4.05 12.93 14.91
CA CYS A 651 -5.33 12.50 14.35
C CYS A 651 -6.56 12.86 15.20
N ARG A 652 -6.48 13.97 15.93
CA ARG A 652 -7.53 14.51 16.79
C ARG A 652 -7.73 15.99 16.53
N TYR A 653 -8.99 16.39 16.46
CA TYR A 653 -9.39 17.76 16.15
C TYR A 653 -10.61 18.20 16.98
N THR A 654 -10.78 19.52 17.10
CA THR A 654 -12.08 20.16 17.34
C THR A 654 -12.50 20.97 16.12
N ASN A 655 -13.76 21.42 16.06
CA ASN A 655 -14.18 22.42 15.08
C ASN A 655 -14.75 23.68 15.75
N ASP A 656 -15.13 24.65 14.92
CA ASP A 656 -15.65 25.96 15.34
C ASP A 656 -16.97 25.84 16.16
N ASN A 657 -17.72 24.75 16.00
CA ASN A 657 -18.95 24.47 16.75
C ASN A 657 -18.71 23.68 18.04
N GLY A 658 -17.46 23.34 18.36
CA GLY A 658 -17.08 22.55 19.53
C GLY A 658 -17.23 21.03 19.36
N ALA A 659 -17.40 20.54 18.12
CA ALA A 659 -17.39 19.11 17.84
C ALA A 659 -16.01 18.51 18.16
N GLN A 660 -15.97 17.24 18.54
CA GLN A 660 -14.73 16.47 18.75
C GLN A 660 -14.59 15.45 17.63
N ILE A 661 -13.44 15.44 16.96
CA ILE A 661 -13.19 14.61 15.78
C ILE A 661 -11.94 13.77 16.03
N VAL A 662 -12.03 12.46 15.73
CA VAL A 662 -10.90 11.54 15.73
C VAL A 662 -10.84 10.77 14.42
N VAL A 663 -9.62 10.48 13.96
CA VAL A 663 -9.38 9.79 12.69
C VAL A 663 -8.62 8.49 12.96
N SER A 664 -9.17 7.38 12.49
CA SER A 664 -8.55 6.06 12.58
C SER A 664 -7.37 5.95 11.61
N GLN A 665 -6.54 4.91 11.80
CA GLN A 665 -5.43 4.61 10.89
C GLN A 665 -5.86 4.45 9.42
N SER A 666 -7.10 4.01 9.16
CA SER A 666 -7.61 3.81 7.81
C SER A 666 -8.27 5.05 7.19
N GLY A 667 -8.33 6.16 7.93
CA GLY A 667 -9.03 7.37 7.50
C GLY A 667 -10.52 7.36 7.81
N VAL A 668 -11.02 6.42 8.64
CA VAL A 668 -12.39 6.51 9.16
C VAL A 668 -12.42 7.56 10.26
N ILE A 669 -13.34 8.50 10.14
CA ILE A 669 -13.50 9.66 11.01
C ILE A 669 -14.72 9.40 11.91
N VAL A 670 -14.55 9.58 13.21
CA VAL A 670 -15.66 9.57 14.17
C VAL A 670 -15.81 10.96 14.76
N ILE A 671 -17.03 11.47 14.70
CA ILE A 671 -17.37 12.84 15.07
C ILE A 671 -18.39 12.78 16.19
N ARG A 672 -18.07 13.49 17.28
CA ARG A 672 -19.03 13.90 18.29
C ARG A 672 -19.45 15.33 18.01
N GLY A 673 -20.74 15.55 17.74
CA GLY A 673 -21.34 16.87 17.58
C GLY A 673 -21.02 17.85 18.72
N GLY A 674 -21.08 19.15 18.39
CA GLY A 674 -20.70 20.27 19.24
C GLY A 674 -21.83 20.87 20.06
N THR A 675 -21.83 22.20 20.23
CA THR A 675 -22.85 22.89 21.04
C THR A 675 -24.17 22.97 20.27
N GLY A 676 -25.24 22.36 20.81
CA GLY A 676 -26.58 22.36 20.20
C GLY A 676 -26.88 21.17 19.28
N ASP A 677 -25.85 20.40 18.91
CA ASP A 677 -25.94 19.14 18.17
C ASP A 677 -25.09 18.09 18.90
N LEU A 678 -25.74 17.10 19.51
CA LEU A 678 -25.08 16.05 20.29
C LEU A 678 -25.14 14.70 19.59
N HIS A 679 -25.22 14.63 18.26
CA HIS A 679 -25.32 13.36 17.52
C HIS A 679 -23.98 12.80 17.07
N ALA A 680 -23.86 11.47 17.10
CA ALA A 680 -22.66 10.76 16.70
C ALA A 680 -22.66 10.57 15.19
N ARG A 681 -21.53 10.84 14.54
CA ARG A 681 -21.39 10.68 13.09
C ARG A 681 -20.14 9.90 12.76
N VAL A 682 -20.20 9.16 11.67
CA VAL A 682 -19.03 8.52 11.08
C VAL A 682 -18.87 9.01 9.66
N ALA A 683 -17.65 9.40 9.32
CA ALA A 683 -17.29 9.72 7.96
C ALA A 683 -16.14 8.84 7.46
N PHE A 684 -16.10 8.59 6.16
CA PHE A 684 -15.04 7.79 5.52
C PHE A 684 -14.92 8.20 4.05
N PRO A 685 -13.75 8.03 3.43
CA PRO A 685 -13.55 8.37 2.02
C PRO A 685 -14.62 7.75 1.12
N GLU A 686 -15.15 8.54 0.18
CA GLU A 686 -16.06 7.99 -0.83
C GLU A 686 -15.32 7.03 -1.75
N GLN A 687 -15.92 5.86 -1.98
CA GLN A 687 -15.44 4.81 -2.87
C GLN A 687 -16.59 4.27 -3.71
N THR A 688 -16.27 3.88 -4.94
CA THR A 688 -17.20 3.23 -5.84
C THR A 688 -17.02 1.72 -5.73
N HIS A 689 -18.12 0.99 -5.52
CA HIS A 689 -18.11 -0.46 -5.41
C HIS A 689 -19.19 -1.09 -6.28
N SER A 690 -18.93 -2.28 -6.81
CA SER A 690 -19.95 -3.08 -7.50
C SER A 690 -20.77 -3.90 -6.51
N VAL A 691 -22.01 -4.25 -6.88
CA VAL A 691 -22.87 -5.11 -6.04
C VAL A 691 -22.22 -6.48 -5.79
N ALA A 692 -21.49 -7.01 -6.79
CA ALA A 692 -20.80 -8.30 -6.67
C ALA A 692 -19.71 -8.30 -5.60
N GLU A 693 -19.08 -7.16 -5.31
CA GLU A 693 -18.08 -7.05 -4.23
C GLU A 693 -18.69 -7.21 -2.83
N LEU A 694 -20.01 -7.05 -2.70
CA LEU A 694 -20.72 -7.24 -1.43
C LEU A 694 -20.97 -8.71 -1.11
N ALA A 695 -20.71 -9.63 -2.05
CA ALA A 695 -20.95 -11.05 -1.84
C ALA A 695 -20.20 -11.60 -0.62
N GLY A 696 -20.89 -12.41 0.16
CA GLY A 696 -20.33 -13.06 1.35
C GLY A 696 -21.21 -12.92 2.59
N THR A 697 -20.75 -13.53 3.68
CA THR A 697 -21.44 -13.47 4.97
C THR A 697 -20.94 -12.27 5.78
N TRP A 698 -21.87 -11.47 6.28
CA TRP A 698 -21.62 -10.23 7.02
C TRP A 698 -22.16 -10.33 8.43
N ASN A 699 -21.39 -9.79 9.38
CA ASN A 699 -21.85 -9.46 10.73
C ASN A 699 -22.12 -7.95 10.82
N LYS A 700 -23.23 -7.58 11.45
CA LYS A 700 -23.64 -6.20 11.73
C LYS A 700 -23.65 -5.94 13.23
N LEU A 701 -23.26 -4.74 13.64
CA LEU A 701 -23.56 -4.17 14.95
C LEU A 701 -23.84 -2.68 14.79
N GLY A 702 -24.92 -2.19 15.37
CA GLY A 702 -25.35 -0.82 15.19
C GLY A 702 -26.31 -0.35 16.26
N MET A 703 -27.01 0.74 15.97
CA MET A 703 -28.20 1.18 16.66
C MET A 703 -29.32 1.39 15.65
N GLN A 704 -30.54 1.04 16.07
CA GLN A 704 -31.76 1.18 15.28
C GLN A 704 -32.88 1.72 16.17
N SER A 705 -33.89 2.36 15.57
CA SER A 705 -35.15 2.65 16.24
C SER A 705 -36.12 1.48 16.03
N PRO A 706 -36.77 0.95 17.08
CA PRO A 706 -37.67 -0.19 16.95
C PRO A 706 -38.99 0.17 16.26
N ASP A 707 -39.35 1.46 16.18
CA ASP A 707 -40.53 1.96 15.46
C ASP A 707 -40.27 3.37 14.89
N PRO A 708 -40.83 3.73 13.70
CA PRO A 708 -40.70 5.06 13.11
C PRO A 708 -41.25 6.22 13.98
N GLY A 709 -42.02 5.92 15.03
CA GLY A 709 -42.51 6.89 16.01
C GLY A 709 -41.69 6.98 17.30
N ASN A 710 -40.72 6.09 17.51
CA ASN A 710 -39.92 6.04 18.72
C ASN A 710 -38.71 6.99 18.62
N SER A 711 -38.47 7.76 19.68
CA SER A 711 -37.32 8.68 19.79
C SER A 711 -36.06 8.01 20.37
N LEU A 712 -36.15 6.73 20.76
CA LEU A 712 -35.05 5.98 21.33
C LEU A 712 -34.48 4.95 20.34
N PHE A 713 -33.16 4.85 20.34
CA PHE A 713 -32.38 3.89 19.58
C PHE A 713 -31.84 2.79 20.50
N PHE A 714 -31.82 1.55 20.02
CA PHE A 714 -31.28 0.41 20.77
C PHE A 714 -30.22 -0.31 19.95
N PRO A 715 -29.16 -0.84 20.59
CA PRO A 715 -28.17 -1.63 19.90
C PRO A 715 -28.76 -2.88 19.25
N ASP A 716 -28.41 -3.12 17.99
CA ASP A 716 -28.86 -4.26 17.22
C ASP A 716 -27.68 -5.00 16.59
N ALA A 717 -27.85 -6.28 16.30
CA ALA A 717 -26.87 -7.03 15.54
C ALA A 717 -27.53 -8.04 14.60
N ALA A 718 -26.87 -8.32 13.49
CA ALA A 718 -27.33 -9.31 12.53
C ALA A 718 -26.17 -10.10 11.94
N THR A 719 -26.46 -11.28 11.41
CA THR A 719 -25.59 -12.00 10.48
C THR A 719 -26.40 -12.35 9.25
N LEU A 720 -25.95 -11.98 8.05
CA LEU A 720 -26.64 -12.33 6.81
C LEU A 720 -25.64 -12.64 5.71
N THR A 721 -26.08 -13.33 4.66
CA THR A 721 -25.24 -13.63 3.50
C THR A 721 -25.82 -12.96 2.26
N LEU A 722 -24.98 -12.23 1.55
CA LEU A 722 -25.26 -11.65 0.24
C LEU A 722 -24.67 -12.54 -0.84
N ASP A 723 -25.44 -12.81 -1.90
CA ASP A 723 -24.90 -13.40 -3.12
C ASP A 723 -24.24 -12.33 -4.02
N ALA A 724 -23.73 -12.75 -5.18
CA ALA A 724 -23.09 -11.86 -6.15
C ALA A 724 -24.07 -10.84 -6.79
N ALA A 725 -25.38 -11.05 -6.67
CA ALA A 725 -26.41 -10.10 -7.08
C ALA A 725 -26.83 -9.18 -5.91
N GLY A 726 -26.17 -9.27 -4.75
CA GLY A 726 -26.47 -8.44 -3.58
C GLY A 726 -27.75 -8.84 -2.84
N THR A 727 -28.25 -10.06 -3.09
CA THR A 727 -29.51 -10.54 -2.54
C THR A 727 -29.28 -11.34 -1.25
N ALA A 728 -30.13 -11.15 -0.24
CA ALA A 728 -30.21 -12.00 0.94
C ALA A 728 -31.61 -12.60 1.10
N SER A 729 -31.66 -13.93 1.14
CA SER A 729 -32.88 -14.71 1.38
C SER A 729 -33.11 -15.06 2.85
N SER A 730 -32.07 -14.93 3.69
CA SER A 730 -32.18 -15.14 5.14
C SER A 730 -31.20 -14.28 5.92
N ALA A 731 -31.56 -13.98 7.16
CA ALA A 731 -30.67 -13.35 8.12
C ALA A 731 -30.92 -13.90 9.52
N GLN A 732 -29.87 -13.91 10.33
CA GLN A 732 -29.95 -14.10 11.76
C GLN A 732 -29.95 -12.74 12.43
N TYR A 733 -31.10 -12.29 12.90
CA TYR A 733 -31.28 -10.99 13.55
C TYR A 733 -31.31 -11.13 15.06
N CYS A 734 -30.68 -10.20 15.79
CA CYS A 734 -30.49 -10.32 17.23
C CYS A 734 -30.83 -9.02 17.97
N VAL A 735 -31.91 -9.04 18.73
CA VAL A 735 -32.45 -7.90 19.50
C VAL A 735 -31.55 -7.46 20.66
N ASP A 736 -30.55 -8.27 21.01
CA ASP A 736 -29.62 -7.99 22.12
C ASP A 736 -28.19 -8.45 21.83
N VAL A 737 -27.83 -8.63 20.56
CA VAL A 737 -26.58 -9.25 20.08
C VAL A 737 -26.46 -10.75 20.36
N THR A 738 -26.94 -11.22 21.51
CA THR A 738 -26.85 -12.64 21.92
C THR A 738 -28.11 -13.44 21.60
N ASN A 739 -29.29 -12.81 21.73
CA ASN A 739 -30.58 -13.46 21.48
C ASN A 739 -30.96 -13.28 20.02
N CYS A 740 -30.79 -14.34 19.24
CA CYS A 740 -30.92 -14.30 17.79
C CYS A 740 -32.09 -15.14 17.28
N GLN A 741 -32.83 -14.59 16.34
CA GLN A 741 -33.88 -15.27 15.58
C GLN A 741 -33.49 -15.34 14.11
N THR A 742 -33.78 -16.47 13.49
CA THR A 742 -33.55 -16.66 12.05
C THR A 742 -34.79 -16.20 11.31
N VAL A 743 -34.61 -15.24 10.40
CA VAL A 743 -35.62 -14.79 9.45
C VAL A 743 -35.34 -15.50 8.14
N THR A 744 -36.27 -16.37 7.73
CA THR A 744 -36.30 -16.99 6.40
C THR A 744 -37.22 -16.14 5.51
N ASP A 745 -36.91 -16.02 4.21
CA ASP A 745 -37.64 -15.21 3.22
C ASP A 745 -37.47 -13.68 3.35
N LEU A 746 -36.27 -13.24 3.75
CA LEU A 746 -35.95 -11.81 3.93
C LEU A 746 -36.11 -10.98 2.65
N GLN A 747 -35.96 -11.59 1.46
CA GLN A 747 -36.08 -11.00 0.12
C GLN A 747 -35.63 -9.52 0.06
N VAL A 748 -34.39 -9.25 0.50
CA VAL A 748 -33.76 -7.94 0.36
C VAL A 748 -32.67 -8.00 -0.70
N ALA A 749 -32.57 -6.96 -1.52
CA ALA A 749 -31.54 -6.81 -2.55
C ALA A 749 -30.81 -5.46 -2.39
N HIS A 750 -29.50 -5.46 -2.66
CA HIS A 750 -28.71 -4.23 -2.70
C HIS A 750 -28.56 -3.77 -4.14
N THR A 751 -29.02 -2.56 -4.44
CA THR A 751 -28.96 -1.98 -5.80
C THR A 751 -28.13 -0.71 -5.78
N VAL A 752 -27.36 -0.44 -6.84
CA VAL A 752 -26.50 0.74 -6.92
C VAL A 752 -27.34 2.01 -6.87
N ASN A 753 -26.98 2.95 -6.00
CA ASN A 753 -27.64 4.26 -5.91
C ASN A 753 -26.82 5.33 -6.68
N PRO A 754 -27.44 6.13 -7.56
CA PRO A 754 -26.73 7.19 -8.31
C PRO A 754 -26.07 8.27 -7.45
N ALA A 755 -26.53 8.49 -6.22
CA ALA A 755 -25.94 9.40 -5.26
C ALA A 755 -24.83 8.74 -4.39
N GLY A 756 -24.34 7.56 -4.81
CA GLY A 756 -23.30 6.79 -4.14
C GLY A 756 -23.84 5.69 -3.22
N GLY A 757 -23.08 4.60 -3.10
CA GLY A 757 -23.44 3.43 -2.31
C GLY A 757 -24.58 2.62 -2.93
N PHE A 758 -25.38 2.00 -2.06
CA PHE A 758 -26.43 1.06 -2.42
C PHE A 758 -27.72 1.35 -1.67
N ASP A 759 -28.85 1.13 -2.33
CA ASP A 759 -30.17 1.04 -1.68
C ASP A 759 -30.42 -0.41 -1.29
N ARG A 760 -30.83 -0.66 -0.04
CA ARG A 760 -31.34 -1.97 0.37
C ARG A 760 -32.84 -2.01 0.14
N VAL A 761 -33.25 -2.70 -0.92
CA VAL A 761 -34.63 -2.76 -1.39
C VAL A 761 -35.31 -4.03 -0.88
N THR A 762 -36.53 -3.92 -0.35
CA THR A 762 -37.35 -5.06 0.07
C THR A 762 -38.10 -5.67 -1.12
N ALA A 763 -38.71 -6.85 -0.94
CA ALA A 763 -39.58 -7.47 -1.95
C ALA A 763 -40.73 -6.57 -2.43
N ALA A 764 -41.17 -5.64 -1.59
CA ALA A 764 -42.23 -4.67 -1.92
C ALA A 764 -41.72 -3.49 -2.77
N GLY A 765 -40.41 -3.43 -3.06
CA GLY A 765 -39.79 -2.33 -3.82
C GLY A 765 -39.48 -1.09 -2.97
N GLU A 766 -39.64 -1.18 -1.65
CA GLU A 766 -39.29 -0.08 -0.73
C GLU A 766 -37.79 -0.08 -0.46
N ALA A 767 -37.15 1.09 -0.44
CA ALA A 767 -35.74 1.25 -0.13
C ALA A 767 -35.56 1.88 1.28
N PRO A 768 -35.79 1.12 2.37
CA PRO A 768 -35.75 1.69 3.72
C PRO A 768 -34.34 2.11 4.17
N ASP A 769 -33.27 1.51 3.62
CA ASP A 769 -31.90 1.76 4.10
C ASP A 769 -30.95 2.09 2.95
N ARG A 770 -29.98 2.95 3.25
CA ARG A 770 -28.79 3.23 2.44
C ARG A 770 -27.59 2.52 3.03
N VAL A 771 -26.80 1.89 2.16
CA VAL A 771 -25.60 1.13 2.54
C VAL A 771 -24.41 1.66 1.75
N PHE A 772 -23.30 1.92 2.42
CA PHE A 772 -22.07 2.43 1.83
C PHE A 772 -20.93 1.47 2.12
N ALA A 773 -20.14 1.13 1.10
CA ALA A 773 -18.99 0.26 1.24
C ALA A 773 -17.70 1.10 1.29
N PHE A 774 -16.75 0.67 2.13
CA PHE A 774 -15.42 1.25 2.22
C PHE A 774 -14.38 0.16 2.41
N ARG A 775 -13.38 0.14 1.51
CA ARG A 775 -12.23 -0.76 1.53
C ARG A 775 -11.02 -0.04 2.11
N ALA A 776 -10.49 -0.57 3.21
CA ALA A 776 -9.24 -0.08 3.80
C ALA A 776 -8.03 -0.50 2.96
N GLY A 777 -6.87 0.11 3.20
CA GLY A 777 -5.65 -0.21 2.45
C GLY A 777 -5.08 -1.60 2.72
N ASN A 778 -5.59 -2.31 3.72
CA ASN A 778 -5.30 -3.73 3.95
C ASN A 778 -6.24 -4.68 3.17
N GLY A 779 -7.17 -4.13 2.38
CA GLY A 779 -8.13 -4.86 1.54
C GLY A 779 -9.43 -5.28 2.23
N ASP A 780 -9.52 -5.15 3.56
CA ASP A 780 -10.76 -5.46 4.28
C ASP A 780 -11.86 -4.46 3.88
N LEU A 781 -13.09 -4.97 3.74
CA LEU A 781 -14.26 -4.21 3.33
C LEU A 781 -15.20 -4.05 4.54
N MET A 782 -15.63 -2.81 4.79
CA MET A 782 -16.67 -2.46 5.75
C MET A 782 -17.89 -1.95 5.01
N LEU A 783 -19.09 -2.26 5.51
CA LEU A 783 -20.30 -1.53 5.13
C LEU A 783 -20.78 -0.67 6.29
N VAL A 784 -21.30 0.51 5.96
CA VAL A 784 -21.99 1.40 6.90
C VAL A 784 -23.40 1.61 6.37
N SER A 785 -24.40 1.29 7.18
CA SER A 785 -25.80 1.45 6.83
C SER A 785 -26.45 2.56 7.63
N GLY A 786 -27.33 3.35 7.01
CA GLY A 786 -28.22 4.29 7.68
C GLY A 786 -29.58 4.35 7.00
N ASP A 787 -30.59 4.87 7.70
CA ASP A 787 -31.97 4.98 7.22
C ASP A 787 -32.63 6.29 7.67
N ASP A 788 -33.83 6.55 7.16
CA ASP A 788 -34.63 7.74 7.51
C ASP A 788 -35.09 7.74 8.98
N SER A 789 -35.04 6.59 9.66
CA SER A 789 -35.37 6.49 11.08
C SER A 789 -34.25 7.03 11.98
N GLY A 790 -33.05 7.22 11.44
CA GLY A 790 -31.89 7.65 12.21
C GLY A 790 -30.87 6.56 12.52
N ALA A 791 -31.05 5.34 11.98
CA ALA A 791 -30.23 4.20 12.35
C ALA A 791 -28.78 4.34 11.82
N LEU A 792 -27.85 3.69 12.52
CA LEU A 792 -26.44 3.58 12.10
C LEU A 792 -25.97 2.15 12.38
N GLY A 793 -25.53 1.46 11.33
CA GLY A 793 -25.03 0.08 11.42
C GLY A 793 -23.66 -0.09 10.81
N PHE A 794 -22.79 -0.83 11.48
CA PHE A 794 -21.47 -1.19 10.98
C PHE A 794 -21.41 -2.66 10.64
N TRP A 795 -20.88 -2.98 9.46
CA TRP A 795 -20.84 -4.32 8.92
C TRP A 795 -19.41 -4.71 8.56
N THR A 796 -19.02 -5.92 8.94
CA THR A 796 -17.74 -6.52 8.55
C THR A 796 -18.00 -7.94 8.11
N GLN A 797 -17.17 -8.47 7.21
CA GLN A 797 -17.29 -9.88 6.82
C GLN A 797 -17.13 -10.78 8.04
N LYS A 798 -18.01 -11.77 8.18
CA LYS A 798 -17.99 -12.76 9.23
C LYS A 798 -16.75 -13.63 9.06
N ARG A 799 -15.83 -13.54 10.02
CA ARG A 799 -14.61 -14.32 10.08
C ARG A 799 -14.26 -14.59 11.53
N SER A 800 -13.55 -15.69 11.80
CA SER A 800 -13.05 -15.96 13.15
C SER A 800 -11.92 -14.98 13.49
N ASN A 801 -12.05 -14.27 14.61
CA ASN A 801 -11.04 -13.38 15.16
C ASN A 801 -9.90 -14.19 15.78
N GLY A 802 -8.66 -13.78 15.53
CA GLY A 802 -7.49 -14.34 16.21
C GLY A 802 -7.31 -13.79 17.62
N LEU A 803 -6.66 -14.56 18.49
CA LEU A 803 -6.27 -14.09 19.82
C LEU A 803 -5.16 -13.04 19.68
N GLN A 804 -5.31 -11.93 20.41
CA GLN A 804 -4.27 -10.90 20.47
C GLN A 804 -3.04 -11.45 21.22
N ALA A 805 -1.85 -11.22 20.69
CA ALA A 805 -0.61 -11.70 21.32
C ALA A 805 -0.38 -11.03 22.69
N VAL A 806 0.25 -11.75 23.62
CA VAL A 806 0.70 -11.18 24.90
C VAL A 806 1.61 -9.97 24.65
N GLY A 807 1.39 -8.89 25.39
CA GLY A 807 2.12 -7.63 25.24
C GLY A 807 1.51 -6.66 24.22
N THR A 808 0.49 -7.07 23.45
CA THR A 808 -0.21 -6.16 22.52
C THR A 808 -0.77 -4.97 23.28
N ARG A 809 -0.45 -3.75 22.84
CA ARG A 809 -0.96 -2.51 23.42
C ARG A 809 -1.98 -1.89 22.49
N ASN A 810 -3.10 -1.47 23.06
CA ASN A 810 -4.09 -0.70 22.35
C ASN A 810 -4.34 0.59 23.11
N ARG A 811 -4.40 1.70 22.39
CA ARG A 811 -4.97 2.96 22.85
C ARG A 811 -6.16 3.27 21.98
N SER A 812 -7.23 3.77 22.57
CA SER A 812 -8.44 4.13 21.84
C SER A 812 -9.06 5.41 22.36
N TRP A 813 -9.79 6.06 21.47
CA TRP A 813 -10.80 7.04 21.80
C TRP A 813 -12.15 6.35 21.82
N ASP A 814 -12.86 6.45 22.94
CA ASP A 814 -14.13 5.78 23.17
C ASP A 814 -15.25 6.81 23.24
N LEU A 815 -16.17 6.72 22.28
CA LEU A 815 -17.39 7.53 22.20
C LEU A 815 -18.58 6.66 22.58
N VAL A 816 -19.27 7.02 23.68
CA VAL A 816 -20.48 6.33 24.13
C VAL A 816 -21.71 7.11 23.69
N VAL A 817 -22.67 6.41 23.09
CA VAL A 817 -23.92 6.92 22.57
C VAL A 817 -25.07 6.20 23.25
N ASN A 818 -25.86 6.93 24.03
CA ASN A 818 -26.96 6.35 24.79
C ASN A 818 -28.22 6.17 23.91
N PRO A 819 -29.27 5.50 24.41
CA PRO A 819 -30.50 5.29 23.65
C PRO A 819 -31.22 6.55 23.19
N ALA A 820 -31.01 7.71 23.83
CA ALA A 820 -31.58 8.98 23.37
C ALA A 820 -30.74 9.65 22.27
N SER A 821 -29.77 8.93 21.70
CA SER A 821 -28.72 9.46 20.80
C SER A 821 -27.89 10.60 21.40
N LEU A 822 -27.86 10.71 22.74
CA LEU A 822 -27.05 11.71 23.44
C LEU A 822 -25.66 11.11 23.74
N GLN A 823 -24.63 11.90 23.45
CA GLN A 823 -23.24 11.46 23.51
C GLN A 823 -22.53 11.83 24.82
N GLY A 824 -21.80 10.86 25.38
CA GLY A 824 -20.75 11.10 26.35
C GLY A 824 -19.58 11.89 25.75
N VAL A 825 -18.73 12.50 26.58
CA VAL A 825 -17.48 13.12 26.12
C VAL A 825 -16.56 12.03 25.57
N LEU A 826 -15.85 12.32 24.48
CA LEU A 826 -14.86 11.39 23.93
C LEU A 826 -13.79 11.10 25.00
N SER A 827 -13.74 9.86 25.45
CA SER A 827 -12.83 9.42 26.50
C SER A 827 -11.65 8.66 25.90
N GLU A 828 -10.54 8.59 26.63
CA GLU A 828 -9.38 7.81 26.20
C GLU A 828 -9.26 6.57 27.06
N SER A 829 -8.92 5.45 26.43
CA SER A 829 -8.57 4.25 27.15
C SER A 829 -7.33 3.58 26.58
N SER A 830 -6.62 2.87 27.44
CA SER A 830 -5.45 2.09 27.05
C SER A 830 -5.43 0.76 27.77
N ASN A 831 -5.00 -0.27 27.05
CA ASN A 831 -4.87 -1.61 27.57
C ASN A 831 -3.61 -2.31 27.04
N THR A 832 -3.15 -3.31 27.77
CA THR A 832 -2.05 -4.20 27.35
C THR A 832 -2.46 -5.64 27.61
N VAL A 833 -2.36 -6.51 26.61
CA VAL A 833 -2.64 -7.93 26.77
C VAL A 833 -1.64 -8.55 27.73
N ALA A 834 -2.15 -9.17 28.80
CA ALA A 834 -1.37 -9.76 29.88
C ALA A 834 -1.21 -11.27 29.69
N SER A 835 -2.25 -11.98 29.27
CA SER A 835 -2.21 -13.43 29.02
C SER A 835 -3.23 -13.85 27.96
N VAL A 836 -3.02 -15.03 27.40
CA VAL A 836 -3.89 -15.66 26.38
C VAL A 836 -4.21 -17.07 26.83
N ASP A 837 -5.47 -17.46 26.73
CA ASP A 837 -5.95 -18.83 26.92
C ASP A 837 -6.57 -19.33 25.61
N THR A 838 -5.83 -20.22 24.93
CA THR A 838 -6.25 -20.79 23.64
C THR A 838 -7.34 -21.84 23.78
N ALA A 839 -7.51 -22.45 24.96
CA ALA A 839 -8.49 -23.52 25.17
C ALA A 839 -9.92 -22.95 25.24
N VAL A 840 -10.09 -21.81 25.90
CA VAL A 840 -11.39 -21.12 25.98
C VAL A 840 -11.51 -19.90 25.05
N GLN A 841 -10.51 -19.68 24.19
CA GLN A 841 -10.45 -18.55 23.26
C GLN A 841 -10.59 -17.20 23.96
N SER A 842 -9.79 -16.95 24.99
CA SER A 842 -9.85 -15.71 25.76
C SER A 842 -8.50 -15.02 25.94
N VAL A 843 -8.56 -13.71 26.20
CA VAL A 843 -7.41 -12.84 26.41
C VAL A 843 -7.64 -12.03 27.67
N VAL A 844 -6.69 -12.04 28.60
CA VAL A 844 -6.68 -11.11 29.74
C VAL A 844 -5.89 -9.89 29.34
N ARG A 845 -6.43 -8.69 29.54
CA ARG A 845 -5.74 -7.42 29.30
C ARG A 845 -5.82 -6.52 30.52
N ASN A 846 -4.74 -5.79 30.78
CA ASN A 846 -4.66 -4.80 31.84
C ASN A 846 -5.07 -3.43 31.28
N ARG A 847 -6.21 -2.90 31.72
CA ARG A 847 -6.73 -1.57 31.35
C ARG A 847 -6.38 -0.55 32.44
N LYS A 848 -6.14 0.70 32.05
CA LYS A 848 -5.87 1.80 33.00
C LYS A 848 -7.16 2.52 33.41
N THR A 849 -7.29 2.87 34.68
CA THR A 849 -8.28 3.82 35.19
C THR A 849 -7.88 5.26 34.83
N ALA A 850 -8.79 6.22 35.06
CA ALA A 850 -8.47 7.64 34.95
C ALA A 850 -7.35 8.09 35.91
N SER A 851 -7.20 7.42 37.08
CA SER A 851 -6.10 7.65 38.02
C SER A 851 -4.77 7.01 37.60
N GLY A 852 -4.76 6.23 36.51
CA GLY A 852 -3.59 5.54 35.99
C GLY A 852 -3.34 4.14 36.58
N ALA A 853 -4.15 3.70 37.56
CA ALA A 853 -4.09 2.35 38.12
C ALA A 853 -4.51 1.31 37.09
N ALA A 854 -3.84 0.16 37.06
CA ALA A 854 -4.13 -0.90 36.11
C ALA A 854 -5.04 -1.97 36.73
N TYR A 855 -6.02 -2.46 35.99
CA TYR A 855 -6.89 -3.56 36.40
C TYR A 855 -7.05 -4.58 35.26
N ALA A 856 -7.20 -5.85 35.61
CA ALA A 856 -7.34 -6.93 34.64
C ALA A 856 -8.80 -7.07 34.16
N GLU A 857 -8.98 -7.35 32.88
CA GLU A 857 -10.25 -7.73 32.30
C GLU A 857 -10.07 -8.84 31.27
N THR A 858 -11.03 -9.77 31.21
CA THR A 858 -11.00 -10.94 30.32
C THR A 858 -11.93 -10.73 29.14
N ILE A 859 -11.40 -10.83 27.93
CA ILE A 859 -12.13 -10.77 26.68
C ILE A 859 -12.21 -12.19 26.11
N THR A 860 -13.41 -12.69 25.89
CA THR A 860 -13.63 -13.93 25.14
C THR A 860 -13.84 -13.60 23.68
N VAL A 861 -13.02 -14.19 22.82
CA VAL A 861 -12.98 -13.95 21.37
C VAL A 861 -13.95 -14.90 20.67
N ASN A 862 -14.55 -14.44 19.56
CA ASN A 862 -15.57 -15.18 18.79
C ASN A 862 -16.82 -15.55 19.59
N LYS A 863 -17.23 -14.66 20.50
CA LYS A 863 -18.45 -14.78 21.31
C LYS A 863 -19.33 -13.54 21.14
N PRO A 864 -20.66 -13.70 20.93
CA PRO A 864 -21.41 -14.98 20.94
C PRO A 864 -21.19 -15.87 19.69
N ARG A 865 -20.57 -15.33 18.64
CA ARG A 865 -20.27 -16.04 17.38
C ARG A 865 -19.01 -15.45 16.72
N ASP A 866 -18.48 -16.13 15.71
CA ASP A 866 -17.30 -15.67 14.97
C ASP A 866 -17.41 -14.21 14.54
N GLY A 867 -16.34 -13.44 14.78
CA GLY A 867 -16.23 -12.03 14.45
C GLY A 867 -16.63 -11.09 15.59
N TYR A 868 -17.34 -11.58 16.61
CA TYR A 868 -17.67 -10.82 17.82
C TYR A 868 -16.72 -11.18 18.97
N ASN A 869 -16.55 -10.26 19.93
CA ASN A 869 -15.89 -10.55 21.20
C ASN A 869 -16.78 -10.09 22.35
N SER A 870 -16.71 -10.77 23.49
CA SER A 870 -17.51 -10.43 24.67
C SER A 870 -16.63 -10.23 25.90
N ARG A 871 -17.02 -9.31 26.75
CA ARG A 871 -16.47 -9.14 28.10
C ARG A 871 -17.61 -9.24 29.10
N ALA A 872 -17.53 -10.17 30.05
CA ALA A 872 -18.51 -10.27 31.13
C ALA A 872 -18.34 -9.14 32.15
N ALA A 873 -19.41 -8.76 32.83
CA ALA A 873 -19.33 -7.86 33.97
C ALA A 873 -18.62 -8.55 35.15
N ALA A 874 -17.77 -7.79 35.86
CA ALA A 874 -17.06 -8.28 37.04
C ALA A 874 -16.68 -7.12 37.97
N THR A 875 -16.39 -7.42 39.23
CA THR A 875 -15.70 -6.50 40.14
C THR A 875 -14.29 -7.01 40.31
N VAL A 876 -13.30 -6.19 39.95
CA VAL A 876 -11.88 -6.54 40.01
C VAL A 876 -11.13 -5.54 40.90
N THR A 877 -9.99 -5.96 41.43
CA THR A 877 -9.11 -5.07 42.20
C THR A 877 -8.06 -4.45 41.27
N ALA A 878 -7.95 -3.13 41.27
CA ALA A 878 -6.90 -2.42 40.56
C ALA A 878 -5.56 -2.49 41.30
N SER A 879 -4.48 -2.11 40.62
CA SER A 879 -3.11 -2.13 41.15
C SER A 879 -2.88 -1.22 42.36
N ASP A 880 -3.78 -0.25 42.60
CA ASP A 880 -3.78 0.64 43.77
C ASP A 880 -4.65 0.11 44.93
N GLY A 881 -5.21 -1.09 44.80
CA GLY A 881 -6.09 -1.72 45.78
C GLY A 881 -7.55 -1.29 45.70
N SER A 882 -7.90 -0.36 44.80
CA SER A 882 -9.29 0.08 44.62
C SER A 882 -10.14 -0.98 43.90
N ALA A 883 -11.44 -1.03 44.23
CA ALA A 883 -12.39 -1.88 43.52
C ALA A 883 -12.86 -1.19 42.23
N VAL A 884 -12.69 -1.86 41.10
CA VAL A 884 -13.12 -1.40 39.78
C VAL A 884 -14.23 -2.29 39.26
N ALA A 885 -15.35 -1.68 38.88
CA ALA A 885 -16.45 -2.40 38.26
C ALA A 885 -16.25 -2.48 36.74
N VAL A 886 -15.87 -3.66 36.25
CA VAL A 886 -15.77 -4.00 34.83
C VAL A 886 -17.18 -4.19 34.27
N ARG A 887 -17.51 -3.43 33.24
CA ARG A 887 -18.82 -3.47 32.58
C ARG A 887 -18.88 -4.50 31.47
N GLU A 888 -20.05 -5.07 31.27
CA GLU A 888 -20.30 -5.99 30.17
C GLU A 888 -20.24 -5.27 28.82
N PHE A 889 -19.65 -5.91 27.82
CA PHE A 889 -19.82 -5.50 26.42
C PHE A 889 -19.81 -6.69 25.47
N THR A 890 -20.39 -6.48 24.29
CA THR A 890 -20.16 -7.30 23.10
C THR A 890 -19.70 -6.40 21.96
N SER A 891 -18.54 -6.70 21.38
CA SER A 891 -17.89 -5.90 20.34
C SER A 891 -17.91 -6.60 19.00
N LEU A 892 -18.12 -5.85 17.93
CA LEU A 892 -17.81 -6.24 16.56
C LEU A 892 -16.52 -5.53 16.14
N SER A 893 -15.49 -6.31 15.81
CA SER A 893 -14.20 -5.76 15.40
C SER A 893 -14.19 -5.39 13.92
N MET A 894 -14.05 -4.10 13.62
CA MET A 894 -14.00 -3.58 12.25
C MET A 894 -12.57 -3.71 11.73
N ARG A 895 -12.21 -4.93 11.34
CA ARG A 895 -10.84 -5.29 10.93
C ARG A 895 -10.37 -4.40 9.78
N GLY A 896 -9.14 -3.91 9.86
CA GLY A 896 -8.56 -2.99 8.88
C GLY A 896 -9.03 -1.54 8.98
N MET A 897 -10.17 -1.28 9.65
CA MET A 897 -10.78 0.06 9.74
C MET A 897 -10.24 0.91 10.90
N GLY A 898 -9.46 0.31 11.80
CA GLY A 898 -8.89 1.00 12.95
C GLY A 898 -9.94 1.42 14.01
N PHE A 899 -11.11 0.78 14.08
CA PHE A 899 -12.06 0.98 15.17
C PHE A 899 -12.87 -0.29 15.48
N ASN A 900 -13.65 -0.26 16.56
CA ASN A 900 -14.60 -1.31 16.94
C ASN A 900 -15.95 -0.68 17.28
N ALA A 901 -17.04 -1.37 16.93
CA ALA A 901 -18.38 -1.05 17.43
C ALA A 901 -18.70 -1.97 18.62
N LEU A 902 -19.35 -1.46 19.65
CA LEU A 902 -19.64 -2.21 20.88
C LEU A 902 -21.07 -1.94 21.36
N LYS A 903 -21.80 -2.99 21.72
CA LYS A 903 -22.90 -2.89 22.68
C LYS A 903 -22.29 -2.80 24.08
N TYR A 904 -22.61 -1.75 24.82
CA TYR A 904 -22.03 -1.45 26.13
C TYR A 904 -23.13 -1.20 27.18
N ILE A 905 -22.98 -1.77 28.37
CA ILE A 905 -23.94 -1.55 29.48
C ILE A 905 -23.26 -0.71 30.56
N GLU A 906 -23.65 0.56 30.69
CA GLU A 906 -22.93 1.53 31.54
C GLU A 906 -23.03 1.23 33.05
N ALA A 907 -24.15 0.64 33.48
CA ALA A 907 -24.41 0.26 34.86
C ALA A 907 -25.39 -0.93 34.91
N PRO A 908 -25.42 -1.70 36.02
CA PRO A 908 -26.43 -2.74 36.20
C PRO A 908 -27.85 -2.16 36.01
N ASN A 909 -28.66 -2.81 35.17
CA ASN A 909 -30.02 -2.37 34.78
C ASN A 909 -30.12 -1.11 33.91
N ALA A 910 -28.99 -0.55 33.43
CA ALA A 910 -29.02 0.53 32.45
C ALA A 910 -29.40 0.00 31.06
N ALA A 911 -30.06 0.85 30.26
CA ALA A 911 -30.32 0.54 28.87
C ALA A 911 -28.99 0.44 28.08
N PRO A 912 -28.88 -0.53 27.16
CA PRO A 912 -27.64 -0.74 26.42
C PRO A 912 -27.36 0.45 25.49
N SER A 913 -26.10 0.88 25.48
CA SER A 913 -25.57 1.97 24.67
C SER A 913 -24.68 1.42 23.54
N LEU A 914 -24.47 2.22 22.49
CA LEU A 914 -23.42 1.95 21.51
C LEU A 914 -22.14 2.63 21.97
N LEU A 915 -21.02 1.94 21.88
CA LEU A 915 -19.69 2.52 22.05
C LEU A 915 -18.91 2.33 20.75
N ILE A 916 -18.43 3.43 20.19
CA ILE A 916 -17.50 3.43 19.05
C ILE A 916 -16.10 3.68 19.60
N SER A 917 -15.24 2.66 19.49
CA SER A 917 -13.87 2.68 20.02
C SER A 917 -12.89 2.79 18.87
N VAL A 918 -12.32 3.97 18.65
CA VAL A 918 -11.38 4.27 17.57
C VAL A 918 -9.96 4.06 18.06
N ASN A 919 -9.20 3.18 17.40
CA ASN A 919 -7.80 2.95 17.75
C ASN A 919 -6.99 4.20 17.41
N GLN A 920 -6.15 4.62 18.36
CA GLN A 920 -5.20 5.70 18.12
C GLN A 920 -4.15 5.25 17.09
N PRO A 921 -3.81 6.11 16.12
CA PRO A 921 -2.80 5.81 15.11
C PRO A 921 -1.41 5.48 15.63
#